data_AF-A0A2I0F8W7-F1
#
_entry.id   AF-A0A2I0F8W7-F1
#
_cell.length_a   1.000
_cell.length_b   1.000
_cell.length_c   1.000
_cell.angle_alpha   90.00
_cell.angle_beta   90.00
_cell.angle_gamma   90.00
#
_symmetry.space_group_name_H-M   'P 1'
#
loop_
_entity.id
_entity.type
_entity.pdbx_description
1 polymer ?
#
loop_
_entity_poly.entity_id
_entity_poly.type
_entity_poly.pdbx_seq_one_letter_code
_entity_poly.pdbx_strand_id
1 'polypeptide(L)'
;MFGGNVRGIIMAQMTITLAFETLKAQLALAGKSIVLDEFVLANVPGLDPSTPIDRAETLPPTAQVVFTGDVTQSGFVSPNGVIYSLIMDTGIGDFSFNWIGLRNKEQNVLAAISHIPAINKIKSVAGVKNGNSVTRSMMMSYIGAQQATGITVNAATWQIDFTARLTGIDNTERLANVDHYGKASFLNAGYQVFQSGSSYKTKAGTGYVGGLRCHASAEQVISNVANGMGIYLDASLQGGLTSQWQAVVSIKASAQVLTDYVDSTGLQHYLTKLADINSAGHVIDQRLLGGTPALERKDNAASNVEIDSESSANKHVKLTQFWRGISKKITAAFANRTISTTGPLKGGGNLSANRTFSIDNASTTATGVVQLSTSTTSIATTLAATPSAVKAAMDKANSKWTYVTATTSRYGAVQLENGVTSTSITKAATSNAVKNAYDRAVKAESNANTHTDNRVAQLLGGAPAAALDTIKELGDALQGNDSEIAAINATISTKAAKSALAAHVGDKGNPHGVTKTHVGLGHVNNWPATSATNDASTTKYAVAAAVKTAMDKAIAALDRANASVNQSVIETLFPVGHLLITVNVANPTTYGYPGVWVMQGADMTLLSTKTASGVNKITGTNTPAVPVPRHRHTASFSGNQLPNHSHGIDAYGGWNNLTPSYISGNVAPSGHRVVNSKPASAGRPSGSVSVSDTGVANATLDVRGKHLTVYMWLRTA
;
A
#
# COMPACT_ATOMS: atom_id res chain seq x y z
N MET A 1 -19.56 20.94 86.62
CA MET A 1 -21.01 21.02 86.90
C MET A 1 -21.52 22.38 86.46
N PHE A 2 -22.49 22.44 85.55
CA PHE A 2 -23.28 23.64 85.26
C PHE A 2 -24.77 23.28 85.32
N GLY A 3 -25.34 23.32 86.53
CA GLY A 3 -26.78 23.31 86.73
C GLY A 3 -27.31 24.74 86.72
N GLY A 4 -27.42 25.33 85.52
CA GLY A 4 -27.85 26.72 85.35
C GLY A 4 -29.31 26.80 84.88
N ASN A 5 -30.18 27.39 85.69
CA ASN A 5 -31.58 27.64 85.32
C ASN A 5 -31.67 28.52 84.06
N VAL A 6 -32.63 28.20 83.19
CA VAL A 6 -32.93 28.95 81.98
C VAL A 6 -33.43 30.35 82.33
N ARG A 7 -32.56 31.36 82.23
CA ARG A 7 -33.00 32.75 82.05
C ARG A 7 -33.35 32.94 80.58
N GLY A 8 -34.59 33.32 80.31
CA GLY A 8 -35.07 33.57 78.95
C GLY A 8 -34.20 34.61 78.25
N ILE A 9 -33.46 34.18 77.22
CA ILE A 9 -32.73 35.09 76.35
C ILE A 9 -33.78 35.76 75.47
N ILE A 10 -33.94 37.08 75.63
CA ILE A 10 -34.74 37.92 74.74
C ILE A 10 -34.08 37.81 73.36
N MET A 11 -34.69 37.05 72.45
CA MET A 11 -34.12 36.83 71.12
C MET A 11 -34.25 38.10 70.28
N ALA A 12 -33.11 38.60 69.80
CA ALA A 12 -33.06 39.69 68.84
C ALA A 12 -33.90 39.34 67.61
N GLN A 13 -34.81 40.22 67.24
CA GLN A 13 -35.65 40.01 66.06
C GLN A 13 -34.91 40.49 64.82
N MET A 14 -35.16 39.84 63.69
CA MET A 14 -34.64 40.24 62.39
C MET A 14 -35.72 40.00 61.33
N THR A 15 -35.92 40.97 60.43
CA THR A 15 -36.86 40.85 59.31
C THR A 15 -36.25 41.33 58.00
N ILE A 16 -36.72 40.77 56.89
CA ILE A 16 -36.37 41.19 55.53
C ILE A 16 -37.43 42.19 55.05
N THR A 17 -37.01 43.34 54.52
CA THR A 17 -37.94 44.42 54.15
C THR A 17 -38.69 44.11 52.84
N LEU A 18 -39.83 44.79 52.62
CA LEU A 18 -40.56 44.75 51.34
C LEU A 18 -39.77 45.44 50.21
N ALA A 19 -38.96 46.44 50.55
CA ALA A 19 -38.06 47.10 49.60
C ALA A 19 -37.00 46.13 49.04
N PHE A 20 -36.50 45.22 49.88
CA PHE A 20 -35.58 44.16 49.44
C PHE A 20 -36.21 43.17 48.46
N GLU A 21 -37.45 42.74 48.71
CA GLU A 21 -38.14 41.80 47.83
C GLU A 21 -38.34 42.40 46.43
N THR A 22 -38.68 43.69 46.39
CA THR A 22 -38.76 44.48 45.15
C THR A 22 -37.41 44.54 44.44
N LEU A 23 -36.33 44.85 45.17
CA LEU A 23 -34.96 44.89 44.61
C LEU A 23 -34.51 43.53 44.07
N LYS A 24 -34.75 42.45 44.82
CA LYS A 24 -34.44 41.08 44.44
C LYS A 24 -35.12 40.71 43.12
N ALA A 25 -36.40 41.08 42.95
CA ALA A 25 -37.12 40.84 41.70
C ALA A 25 -36.52 41.64 40.52
N GLN A 26 -36.17 42.92 40.73
CA GLN A 26 -35.55 43.76 39.71
C GLN A 26 -34.16 43.24 39.28
N LEU A 27 -33.30 42.88 40.24
CA LEU A 27 -31.96 42.37 39.95
C LEU A 27 -32.01 40.99 39.26
N ALA A 28 -32.94 40.12 39.67
CA ALA A 28 -33.17 38.83 39.01
C ALA A 28 -33.60 38.99 37.54
N LEU A 29 -34.51 39.94 37.24
CA LEU A 29 -34.91 40.26 35.86
C LEU A 29 -33.75 40.86 35.04
N ALA A 30 -32.86 41.62 35.69
CA ALA A 30 -31.67 42.20 35.06
C ALA A 30 -30.47 41.24 34.97
N GLY A 31 -30.58 40.00 35.46
CA GLY A 31 -29.48 39.02 35.50
C GLY A 31 -28.31 39.42 36.40
N LYS A 32 -28.52 40.32 37.38
CA LYS A 32 -27.50 40.82 38.30
C LYS A 32 -27.56 40.12 39.65
N SER A 33 -26.39 39.92 40.27
CA SER A 33 -26.31 39.41 41.65
C SER A 33 -26.75 40.47 42.67
N ILE A 34 -27.33 39.99 43.76
CA ILE A 34 -27.70 40.80 44.93
C ILE A 34 -26.45 41.09 45.74
N VAL A 35 -26.05 42.36 45.77
CA VAL A 35 -24.97 42.86 46.64
C VAL A 35 -25.58 43.50 47.88
N LEU A 36 -25.13 43.08 49.06
CA LEU A 36 -25.41 43.73 50.34
C LEU A 36 -24.07 43.96 51.02
N ASP A 37 -23.69 45.22 51.12
CA ASP A 37 -22.31 45.67 51.28
C ASP A 37 -22.12 46.69 52.39
N GLU A 38 -23.20 47.19 53.01
CA GLU A 38 -23.09 48.16 54.10
C GLU A 38 -24.06 47.88 55.26
N PHE A 39 -23.51 47.92 56.48
CA PHE A 39 -24.26 47.96 57.72
C PHE A 39 -24.50 49.41 58.17
N VAL A 40 -25.71 49.69 58.64
CA VAL A 40 -26.11 50.96 59.25
C VAL A 40 -26.52 50.68 60.68
N LEU A 41 -25.92 51.36 61.66
CA LEU A 41 -26.29 51.25 63.07
C LEU A 41 -26.84 52.57 63.57
N ALA A 42 -27.95 52.50 64.29
CA ALA A 42 -28.65 53.66 64.82
C ALA A 42 -29.00 53.47 66.31
N ASN A 43 -29.19 54.60 66.98
CA ASN A 43 -29.72 54.69 68.33
C ASN A 43 -31.11 55.32 68.29
N VAL A 44 -32.13 54.48 68.15
CA VAL A 44 -33.54 54.88 68.05
C VAL A 44 -34.10 55.01 69.48
N PRO A 45 -34.45 56.21 69.96
CA PRO A 45 -34.90 56.40 71.34
C PRO A 45 -36.21 55.64 71.61
N GLY A 46 -36.27 54.91 72.73
CA GLY A 46 -37.47 54.17 73.14
C GLY A 46 -37.78 52.88 72.35
N LEU A 47 -36.87 52.42 71.48
CA LEU A 47 -37.05 51.17 70.74
C LEU A 47 -37.12 49.95 71.67
N ASP A 48 -38.20 49.18 71.56
CA ASP A 48 -38.38 47.92 72.28
C ASP A 48 -38.03 46.71 71.37
N PRO A 49 -36.91 46.00 71.63
CA PRO A 49 -36.47 44.87 70.81
C PRO A 49 -37.37 43.62 70.93
N SER A 50 -38.38 43.64 71.81
CA SER A 50 -39.36 42.56 71.95
C SER A 50 -40.59 42.72 71.04
N THR A 51 -40.77 43.89 70.42
CA THR A 51 -41.87 44.12 69.46
C THR A 51 -41.55 43.57 68.05
N PRO A 52 -42.53 43.05 67.29
CA PRO A 52 -42.33 42.63 65.91
C PRO A 52 -41.91 43.79 65.00
N ILE A 53 -40.84 43.59 64.23
CA ILE A 53 -40.29 44.58 63.29
C ILE A 53 -41.21 44.70 62.05
N ASP A 54 -41.60 45.91 61.70
CA ASP A 54 -42.38 46.17 60.47
C ASP A 54 -41.50 45.97 59.23
N ARG A 55 -42.02 45.22 58.24
CA ARG A 55 -41.33 44.95 56.97
C ARG A 55 -41.34 46.16 56.03
N ALA A 56 -42.17 47.17 56.29
CA ALA A 56 -42.19 48.45 55.60
C ALA A 56 -41.28 49.51 56.26
N GLU A 57 -40.64 49.21 57.40
CA GLU A 57 -39.74 50.12 58.10
C GLU A 57 -38.56 50.56 57.22
N THR A 58 -38.25 51.85 57.25
CA THR A 58 -37.19 52.50 56.45
C THR A 58 -35.97 52.83 57.31
N LEU A 59 -34.93 53.40 56.70
CA LEU A 59 -33.75 53.85 57.45
C LEU A 59 -34.16 54.90 58.51
N PRO A 60 -33.70 54.78 59.77
CA PRO A 60 -33.89 55.80 60.79
C PRO A 60 -33.38 57.17 60.33
N PRO A 61 -33.96 58.29 60.83
CA PRO A 61 -33.51 59.63 60.49
C PRO A 61 -32.00 59.81 60.72
N THR A 62 -31.32 60.54 59.84
CA THR A 62 -29.84 60.67 59.84
C THR A 62 -29.24 61.04 61.19
N ALA A 63 -29.94 61.84 62.01
CA ALA A 63 -29.49 62.24 63.35
C ALA A 63 -29.45 61.09 64.38
N GLN A 64 -30.09 59.94 64.09
CA GLN A 64 -30.08 58.74 64.92
C GLN A 64 -29.06 57.70 64.45
N VAL A 65 -28.54 57.82 63.22
CA VAL A 65 -27.50 56.93 62.68
C VAL A 65 -26.17 57.27 63.32
N VAL A 66 -25.61 56.33 64.08
CA VAL A 66 -24.36 56.52 64.86
C VAL A 66 -23.13 55.95 64.16
N PHE A 67 -23.31 54.96 63.27
CA PHE A 67 -22.21 54.37 62.49
C PHE A 67 -22.73 53.77 61.19
N THR A 68 -21.96 53.92 60.12
CA THR A 68 -22.10 53.14 58.88
C THR A 68 -20.75 52.51 58.57
N GLY A 69 -20.76 51.25 58.15
CA GLY A 69 -19.53 50.53 57.82
C GLY A 69 -19.79 49.41 56.84
N ASP A 70 -18.82 49.18 55.95
CA ASP A 70 -18.90 48.14 54.96
C ASP A 70 -18.96 46.75 55.60
N VAL A 71 -19.61 45.80 54.92
CA VAL A 71 -19.62 44.40 55.34
C VAL A 71 -18.19 43.87 55.35
N THR A 72 -17.68 43.57 56.55
CA THR A 72 -16.32 43.03 56.72
C THR A 72 -16.19 41.56 56.31
N GLN A 73 -17.26 40.77 56.45
CA GLN A 73 -17.28 39.35 56.08
C GLN A 73 -18.67 38.94 55.61
N SER A 74 -18.75 38.06 54.61
CA SER A 74 -19.98 37.39 54.22
C SER A 74 -19.73 35.91 53.92
N GLY A 75 -20.75 35.07 54.14
CA GLY A 75 -20.65 33.64 53.88
C GLY A 75 -22.02 32.98 53.76
N PHE A 76 -22.11 31.83 53.09
CA PHE A 76 -23.32 31.02 53.06
C PHE A 76 -23.34 30.05 54.25
N VAL A 77 -24.53 29.83 54.79
CA VAL A 77 -24.84 28.81 55.82
C VAL A 77 -25.59 27.65 55.15
N SER A 78 -26.43 27.94 54.15
CA SER A 78 -27.13 26.97 53.31
C SER A 78 -27.45 27.59 51.94
N PRO A 79 -27.93 26.82 50.94
CA PRO A 79 -28.33 27.38 49.64
C PRO A 79 -29.37 28.51 49.71
N ASN A 80 -30.17 28.53 50.79
CA ASN A 80 -31.22 29.53 51.04
C ASN A 80 -30.85 30.52 52.16
N GLY A 81 -29.63 30.49 52.70
CA GLY A 81 -29.24 31.31 53.84
C GLY A 81 -27.81 31.81 53.74
N VAL A 82 -27.64 33.13 53.67
CA VAL A 82 -26.34 33.80 53.72
C VAL A 82 -26.27 34.73 54.93
N ILE A 83 -25.09 34.87 55.53
CA ILE A 83 -24.84 35.72 56.68
C ILE A 83 -23.81 36.79 56.31
N TYR A 84 -24.10 38.02 56.71
CA TYR A 84 -23.21 39.17 56.59
C TYR A 84 -22.74 39.58 57.97
N SER A 85 -21.54 40.15 58.09
CA SER A 85 -21.01 40.62 59.37
C SER A 85 -20.18 41.87 59.28
N LEU A 86 -20.32 42.69 60.31
CA LEU A 86 -19.52 43.87 60.61
C LEU A 86 -18.70 43.58 61.86
N ILE A 87 -17.37 43.60 61.71
CA ILE A 87 -16.41 43.58 62.81
C ILE A 87 -15.97 45.02 63.06
N MET A 88 -16.35 45.60 64.20
CA MET A 88 -15.85 46.89 64.66
C MET A 88 -14.74 46.68 65.68
N ASP A 89 -13.49 46.94 65.28
CA ASP A 89 -12.34 46.79 66.15
C ASP A 89 -12.30 47.82 67.31
N THR A 90 -11.28 47.74 68.16
CA THR A 90 -11.11 48.66 69.29
C THR A 90 -10.73 50.08 68.88
N GLY A 91 -10.39 50.37 67.62
CA GLY A 91 -10.07 51.71 67.11
C GLY A 91 -11.30 52.55 66.72
N ILE A 92 -12.45 51.90 66.52
CA ILE A 92 -13.74 52.55 66.17
C ILE A 92 -14.40 53.19 67.41
N GLY A 93 -14.98 54.38 67.22
CA GLY A 93 -15.39 55.37 68.22
C GLY A 93 -16.40 54.94 69.29
N ASP A 94 -16.62 55.84 70.27
CA ASP A 94 -17.60 55.66 71.36
C ASP A 94 -19.01 56.01 70.88
N PHE A 95 -19.93 55.04 70.89
CA PHE A 95 -21.35 55.26 70.59
C PHE A 95 -22.23 54.12 71.14
N SER A 96 -23.51 54.42 71.38
CA SER A 96 -24.55 53.43 71.70
C SER A 96 -25.38 53.15 70.46
N PHE A 97 -25.82 51.90 70.25
CA PHE A 97 -26.78 51.54 69.20
C PHE A 97 -27.74 50.45 69.68
N ASN A 98 -28.98 50.49 69.19
CA ASN A 98 -30.03 49.49 69.45
C ASN A 98 -30.72 49.01 68.16
N TRP A 99 -30.40 49.63 67.03
CA TRP A 99 -30.96 49.33 65.71
C TRP A 99 -29.85 49.00 64.72
N ILE A 100 -30.05 47.96 63.90
CA ILE A 100 -29.09 47.50 62.90
C ILE A 100 -29.82 47.25 61.57
N GLY A 101 -29.34 47.87 60.51
CA GLY A 101 -29.78 47.64 59.14
C GLY A 101 -28.66 47.10 58.28
N LEU A 102 -28.99 46.21 57.36
CA LEU A 102 -28.11 45.77 56.27
C LEU A 102 -28.70 46.31 54.97
N ARG A 103 -27.92 47.03 54.14
CA ARG A 103 -28.40 47.64 52.90
C ARG A 103 -27.53 47.33 51.68
N ASN A 104 -28.11 47.52 50.50
CA ASN A 104 -27.37 47.72 49.25
C ASN A 104 -26.99 49.21 49.16
N LYS A 105 -25.68 49.50 49.08
CA LYS A 105 -25.12 50.85 49.09
C LYS A 105 -25.38 51.63 47.80
N GLU A 106 -25.21 50.96 46.64
CA GLU A 106 -25.36 51.57 45.31
C GLU A 106 -26.78 52.10 45.06
N GLN A 107 -27.80 51.33 45.42
CA GLN A 107 -29.21 51.62 45.17
C GLN A 107 -29.91 52.20 46.42
N ASN A 108 -29.18 52.34 47.54
CA ASN A 108 -29.66 52.81 48.84
C ASN A 108 -30.91 52.06 49.36
N VAL A 109 -30.98 50.75 49.14
CA VAL A 109 -32.12 49.92 49.55
C VAL A 109 -31.78 49.16 50.83
N LEU A 110 -32.52 49.45 51.91
CA LEU A 110 -32.47 48.71 53.16
C LEU A 110 -33.02 47.30 52.97
N ALA A 111 -32.18 46.28 53.19
CA ALA A 111 -32.47 44.89 52.87
C ALA A 111 -33.08 44.11 54.04
N ALA A 112 -32.53 44.30 55.22
CA ALA A 112 -33.04 43.71 56.46
C ALA A 112 -32.72 44.59 57.66
N ILE A 113 -33.51 44.40 58.71
CA ILE A 113 -33.51 45.16 59.95
C ILE A 113 -33.42 44.19 61.13
N SER A 114 -32.68 44.55 62.16
CA SER A 114 -32.68 43.89 63.46
C SER A 114 -32.70 44.91 64.59
N HIS A 115 -33.62 44.71 65.53
CA HIS A 115 -33.72 45.48 66.77
C HIS A 115 -33.11 44.67 67.91
N ILE A 116 -32.28 45.32 68.73
CA ILE A 116 -31.56 44.72 69.85
C ILE A 116 -31.62 45.62 71.09
N PRO A 117 -31.38 45.10 72.30
CA PRO A 117 -31.07 45.95 73.46
C PRO A 117 -29.90 46.90 73.15
N ALA A 118 -29.87 48.07 73.77
CA ALA A 118 -28.83 49.06 73.50
C ALA A 118 -27.42 48.55 73.91
N ILE A 119 -26.46 48.67 72.99
CA ILE A 119 -25.07 48.22 73.17
C ILE A 119 -24.10 49.37 72.94
N ASN A 120 -23.13 49.50 73.85
CA ASN A 120 -22.10 50.52 73.81
C ASN A 120 -20.84 50.00 73.12
N LYS A 121 -20.48 50.62 71.99
CA LYS A 121 -19.14 50.57 71.43
C LYS A 121 -18.26 51.58 72.17
N ILE A 122 -17.05 51.16 72.49
CA ILE A 122 -16.03 51.95 73.20
C ILE A 122 -14.71 51.79 72.44
N LYS A 123 -14.06 52.93 72.18
CA LYS A 123 -12.75 53.04 71.57
C LYS A 123 -11.65 52.88 72.61
N SER A 124 -10.60 52.15 72.26
CA SER A 124 -9.35 52.11 73.01
C SER A 124 -8.58 53.42 72.84
N VAL A 125 -8.17 54.01 73.96
CA VAL A 125 -7.22 55.12 74.01
C VAL A 125 -6.01 54.62 74.78
N ALA A 126 -4.88 54.49 74.09
CA ALA A 126 -3.66 53.89 74.63
C ALA A 126 -3.25 54.57 75.96
N GLY A 127 -3.04 53.76 77.00
CA GLY A 127 -2.68 54.24 78.35
C GLY A 127 -3.82 54.89 79.17
N VAL A 128 -5.03 55.05 78.61
CA VAL A 128 -6.14 55.75 79.28
C VAL A 128 -7.40 54.89 79.43
N LYS A 129 -7.82 54.20 78.37
CA LYS A 129 -9.09 53.47 78.33
C LYS A 129 -8.97 52.23 77.43
N ASN A 130 -9.30 51.05 77.96
CA ASN A 130 -9.46 49.85 77.16
C ASN A 130 -10.86 49.86 76.53
N GLY A 131 -10.92 49.86 75.20
CA GLY A 131 -12.16 49.73 74.43
C GLY A 131 -12.54 48.28 74.16
N ASN A 132 -13.69 48.10 73.50
CA ASN A 132 -14.18 46.78 73.10
C ASN A 132 -14.15 46.62 71.57
N SER A 133 -13.93 45.37 71.12
CA SER A 133 -14.26 44.95 69.76
C SER A 133 -15.69 44.44 69.76
N VAL A 134 -16.49 44.81 68.75
CA VAL A 134 -17.90 44.41 68.66
C VAL A 134 -18.17 43.87 67.26
N THR A 135 -18.56 42.59 67.20
CA THR A 135 -18.99 41.94 65.96
C THR A 135 -20.52 41.84 65.94
N ARG A 136 -21.13 42.20 64.81
CA ARG A 136 -22.55 42.00 64.53
C ARG A 136 -22.73 41.21 63.25
N SER A 137 -23.71 40.31 63.26
CA SER A 137 -24.00 39.39 62.17
C SER A 137 -25.50 39.39 61.87
N MET A 138 -25.88 39.43 60.60
CA MET A 138 -27.27 39.39 60.15
C MET A 138 -27.43 38.30 59.08
N MET A 139 -28.39 37.39 59.29
CA MET A 139 -28.63 36.25 58.41
C MET A 139 -29.81 36.51 57.48
N MET A 140 -29.53 36.66 56.19
CA MET A 140 -30.52 36.76 55.14
C MET A 140 -30.96 35.35 54.71
N SER A 141 -32.18 34.97 55.08
CA SER A 141 -32.78 33.67 54.71
C SER A 141 -33.89 33.86 53.67
N TYR A 142 -33.67 33.39 52.45
CA TYR A 142 -34.66 33.39 51.37
C TYR A 142 -34.31 32.36 50.29
N ILE A 143 -35.31 31.91 49.52
CA ILE A 143 -35.12 30.92 48.45
C ILE A 143 -34.08 31.42 47.44
N GLY A 144 -33.05 30.61 47.23
CA GLY A 144 -31.94 30.87 46.31
C GLY A 144 -30.89 31.88 46.80
N ALA A 145 -30.84 32.22 48.10
CA ALA A 145 -29.95 33.28 48.61
C ALA A 145 -28.47 33.12 48.22
N GLN A 146 -27.93 31.89 48.24
CA GLN A 146 -26.55 31.65 47.83
C GLN A 146 -26.33 31.96 46.34
N GLN A 147 -27.22 31.47 45.47
CA GLN A 147 -27.13 31.68 44.03
C GLN A 147 -27.35 33.15 43.65
N ALA A 148 -28.34 33.80 44.28
CA ALA A 148 -28.70 35.17 43.99
C ALA A 148 -27.61 36.18 44.40
N THR A 149 -26.85 35.88 45.46
CA THR A 149 -25.75 36.74 45.94
C THR A 149 -24.37 36.36 45.37
N GLY A 150 -24.21 35.13 44.89
CA GLY A 150 -22.92 34.61 44.41
C GLY A 150 -21.93 34.25 45.51
N ILE A 151 -22.34 34.24 46.79
CA ILE A 151 -21.44 34.01 47.93
C ILE A 151 -21.09 32.51 48.05
N THR A 152 -19.81 32.19 47.84
CA THR A 152 -19.28 30.80 47.83
C THR A 152 -18.48 30.41 49.08
N VAL A 153 -18.22 31.35 50.00
CA VAL A 153 -17.47 31.08 51.25
C VAL A 153 -18.41 30.54 52.31
N ASN A 154 -18.08 29.41 52.96
CA ASN A 154 -18.91 28.83 54.03
C ASN A 154 -18.70 29.56 55.36
N ALA A 155 -19.78 30.02 55.99
CA ALA A 155 -19.76 30.80 57.23
C ALA A 155 -19.31 30.01 58.48
N ALA A 156 -19.30 28.68 58.44
CA ALA A 156 -18.82 27.83 59.54
C ALA A 156 -17.31 28.00 59.83
N THR A 157 -16.58 28.75 59.01
CA THR A 157 -15.12 28.94 59.11
C THR A 157 -14.69 29.97 60.17
N TRP A 158 -15.60 30.75 60.77
CA TRP A 158 -15.25 31.86 61.68
C TRP A 158 -16.07 32.00 62.99
N GLN A 159 -16.92 31.02 63.36
CA GLN A 159 -17.43 30.89 64.73
C GLN A 159 -16.64 29.81 65.50
N ILE A 160 -15.82 30.21 66.48
CA ILE A 160 -14.97 29.30 67.28
C ILE A 160 -15.23 29.52 68.78
N ASP A 161 -15.51 28.44 69.52
CA ASP A 161 -15.39 28.42 70.98
C ASP A 161 -13.91 28.27 71.35
N PHE A 162 -13.30 29.37 71.78
CA PHE A 162 -11.89 29.40 72.14
C PHE A 162 -11.59 28.68 73.46
N THR A 163 -12.52 28.66 74.42
CA THR A 163 -12.28 28.03 75.73
C THR A 163 -12.23 26.52 75.57
N ALA A 164 -13.24 25.92 74.93
CA ALA A 164 -13.25 24.49 74.67
C ALA A 164 -12.07 24.05 73.79
N ARG A 165 -11.71 24.88 72.79
CA ARG A 165 -10.58 24.59 71.89
C ARG A 165 -9.23 24.65 72.59
N LEU A 166 -8.96 25.67 73.42
CA LEU A 166 -7.69 25.80 74.14
C LEU A 166 -7.55 24.70 75.21
N THR A 167 -8.57 24.44 76.03
CA THR A 167 -8.55 23.33 76.99
C THR A 167 -8.38 21.97 76.29
N GLY A 168 -8.97 21.81 75.11
CA GLY A 168 -8.73 20.65 74.25
C GLY A 168 -7.27 20.52 73.81
N ILE A 169 -6.65 21.60 73.34
CA ILE A 169 -5.24 21.65 72.93
C ILE A 169 -4.31 21.31 74.09
N ASP A 170 -4.46 21.98 75.25
CA ASP A 170 -3.61 21.76 76.42
C ASP A 170 -3.69 20.30 76.92
N ASN A 171 -4.89 19.72 76.95
CA ASN A 171 -5.05 18.32 77.33
C ASN A 171 -4.56 17.34 76.24
N THR A 172 -4.64 17.69 74.96
CA THR A 172 -4.03 16.91 73.87
C THR A 172 -2.50 16.94 73.95
N GLU A 173 -1.87 18.10 74.19
CA GLU A 173 -0.42 18.19 74.41
C GLU A 173 -0.01 17.37 75.64
N ARG A 174 -0.74 17.52 76.75
CA ARG A 174 -0.49 16.74 77.97
C ARG A 174 -0.60 15.23 77.70
N LEU A 175 -1.62 14.76 76.99
CA LEU A 175 -1.78 13.35 76.65
C LEU A 175 -0.67 12.86 75.71
N ALA A 176 -0.31 13.64 74.68
CA ALA A 176 0.81 13.31 73.80
C ALA A 176 2.16 13.23 74.57
N ASN A 177 2.35 14.10 75.57
CA ASN A 177 3.48 14.02 76.49
C ASN A 177 3.39 12.80 77.42
N VAL A 178 2.20 12.32 77.82
CA VAL A 178 2.06 11.02 78.53
C VAL A 178 2.38 9.84 77.63
N ASP A 179 1.97 9.88 76.36
CA ASP A 179 2.28 8.82 75.39
C ASP A 179 3.79 8.75 75.09
N HIS A 180 4.48 9.91 75.06
CA HIS A 180 5.91 10.03 74.76
C HIS A 180 6.85 9.95 75.99
N TYR A 181 6.41 10.37 77.18
CA TYR A 181 7.21 10.37 78.40
C TYR A 181 6.70 9.43 79.52
N GLY A 182 5.56 8.77 79.33
CA GLY A 182 4.89 7.98 80.34
C GLY A 182 4.21 8.84 81.40
N LYS A 183 3.74 8.20 82.48
CA LYS A 183 3.14 8.92 83.62
C LYS A 183 4.12 9.87 84.30
N ALA A 184 5.40 9.53 84.34
CA ALA A 184 6.46 10.42 84.80
C ALA A 184 7.83 10.02 84.23
N SER A 185 8.66 11.01 83.90
CA SER A 185 10.02 10.82 83.38
C SER A 185 10.89 12.04 83.66
N PHE A 186 12.20 11.84 83.81
CA PHE A 186 13.18 12.88 84.15
C PHE A 186 14.33 12.93 83.15
N LEU A 187 14.70 14.15 82.73
CA LEU A 187 15.78 14.36 81.77
C LEU A 187 17.09 14.60 82.51
N ASN A 188 18.10 13.77 82.19
CA ASN A 188 19.43 13.81 82.82
C ASN A 188 19.33 13.79 84.37
N ALA A 189 20.04 14.70 85.04
CA ALA A 189 20.00 14.86 86.49
C ALA A 189 18.81 15.70 86.99
N GLY A 190 17.85 16.08 86.12
CA GLY A 190 16.72 16.93 86.50
C GLY A 190 15.87 16.31 87.61
N TYR A 191 15.62 17.09 88.67
CA TYR A 191 14.96 16.65 89.90
C TYR A 191 15.64 15.48 90.64
N GLN A 192 16.90 15.15 90.34
CA GLN A 192 17.64 14.15 91.10
C GLN A 192 17.74 14.58 92.56
N VAL A 193 17.24 13.74 93.47
CA VAL A 193 17.41 13.93 94.91
C VAL A 193 18.85 13.60 95.28
N PHE A 194 19.47 14.45 96.09
CA PHE A 194 20.79 14.21 96.66
C PHE A 194 20.89 14.84 98.05
N GLN A 195 21.82 14.32 98.86
CA GLN A 195 22.11 14.86 100.18
C GLN A 195 23.20 15.93 100.09
N SER A 196 23.00 17.04 100.80
CA SER A 196 23.85 18.23 100.82
C SER A 196 24.06 18.64 102.29
N GLY A 197 24.98 17.96 102.99
CA GLY A 197 25.14 18.09 104.44
C GLY A 197 23.99 17.39 105.18
N SER A 198 23.35 18.09 106.12
CA SER A 198 22.19 17.58 106.87
C SER A 198 20.85 17.75 106.13
N SER A 199 20.83 18.35 104.93
CA SER A 199 19.61 18.60 104.14
C SER A 199 19.60 17.80 102.84
N TYR A 200 18.41 17.52 102.33
CA TYR A 200 18.20 16.94 101.00
C TYR A 200 17.76 18.01 100.00
N LYS A 201 18.18 17.87 98.76
CA LYS A 201 17.86 18.79 97.66
C LYS A 201 17.47 18.02 96.40
N THR A 202 16.68 18.64 95.54
CA THR A 202 16.56 18.24 94.12
C THR A 202 17.51 19.06 93.26
N LYS A 203 18.12 18.47 92.23
CA LYS A 203 18.87 19.20 91.21
C LYS A 203 17.95 19.95 90.24
N ALA A 204 18.43 21.10 89.76
CA ALA A 204 17.85 21.82 88.63
C ALA A 204 17.73 20.92 87.38
N GLY A 205 16.73 21.19 86.53
CA GLY A 205 16.52 20.49 85.27
C GLY A 205 15.04 20.32 84.91
N THR A 206 14.75 19.33 84.07
CA THR A 206 13.41 19.11 83.50
C THR A 206 12.91 17.70 83.79
N GLY A 207 11.63 17.58 84.12
CA GLY A 207 10.88 16.34 84.14
C GLY A 207 9.53 16.51 83.45
N TYR A 208 8.86 15.41 83.18
CA TYR A 208 7.47 15.37 82.75
C TYR A 208 6.70 14.57 83.79
N VAL A 209 5.60 15.11 84.32
CA VAL A 209 4.77 14.44 85.35
C VAL A 209 3.30 14.64 84.99
N GLY A 210 2.56 13.54 84.82
CA GLY A 210 1.18 13.57 84.30
C GLY A 210 1.05 14.13 82.89
N GLY A 211 2.16 14.23 82.14
CA GLY A 211 2.26 14.90 80.84
C GLY A 211 2.58 16.39 80.90
N LEU A 212 2.65 16.99 82.09
CA LEU A 212 3.05 18.39 82.29
C LEU A 212 4.57 18.51 82.26
N ARG A 213 5.11 19.48 81.52
CA ARG A 213 6.55 19.77 81.48
C ARG A 213 6.98 20.57 82.70
N CYS A 214 7.53 19.88 83.69
CA CYS A 214 8.06 20.44 84.93
C CYS A 214 9.50 20.94 84.70
N HIS A 215 9.77 22.23 84.90
CA HIS A 215 11.12 22.78 84.83
C HIS A 215 11.51 23.49 86.14
N ALA A 216 12.69 23.15 86.67
CA ALA A 216 13.29 23.82 87.83
C ALA A 216 14.62 24.44 87.41
N SER A 217 14.69 25.78 87.42
CA SER A 217 15.89 26.54 87.03
C SER A 217 17.01 26.54 88.06
N ALA A 218 16.74 26.05 89.29
CA ALA A 218 17.67 26.00 90.41
C ALA A 218 17.41 24.75 91.27
N GLU A 219 18.36 24.41 92.14
CA GLU A 219 18.20 23.35 93.13
C GLU A 219 17.14 23.73 94.17
N GLN A 220 16.27 22.79 94.56
CA GLN A 220 15.23 23.05 95.57
C GLN A 220 15.55 22.27 96.85
N VAL A 221 15.54 22.96 98.01
CA VAL A 221 15.66 22.32 99.32
C VAL A 221 14.36 21.60 99.66
N ILE A 222 14.48 20.37 100.16
CA ILE A 222 13.33 19.54 100.53
C ILE A 222 13.11 19.64 102.04
N SER A 223 11.96 20.18 102.45
CA SER A 223 11.57 20.30 103.86
C SER A 223 11.05 18.97 104.42
N ASN A 224 11.13 18.80 105.74
CA ASN A 224 10.51 17.71 106.51
C ASN A 224 10.91 16.29 106.10
N VAL A 225 12.14 16.09 105.59
CA VAL A 225 12.65 14.75 105.25
C VAL A 225 13.14 14.02 106.51
N ALA A 226 12.70 12.77 106.68
CA ALA A 226 13.22 11.84 107.68
C ALA A 226 13.58 10.49 107.03
N ASN A 227 14.40 9.68 107.72
CA ASN A 227 14.78 8.35 107.25
C ASN A 227 13.53 7.46 107.13
N GLY A 228 13.43 6.69 106.04
CA GLY A 228 12.26 5.87 105.71
C GLY A 228 11.16 6.60 104.92
N MET A 229 11.33 7.87 104.55
CA MET A 229 10.36 8.61 103.73
C MET A 229 10.65 8.52 102.23
N GLY A 230 9.58 8.53 101.43
CA GLY A 230 9.64 8.78 100.00
C GLY A 230 9.58 10.29 99.70
N ILE A 231 10.32 10.71 98.68
CA ILE A 231 10.28 12.07 98.13
C ILE A 231 9.46 12.06 96.84
N TYR A 232 8.48 12.95 96.73
CA TYR A 232 7.56 13.05 95.60
C TYR A 232 7.62 14.42 94.94
N LEU A 233 7.49 14.45 93.61
CA LEU A 233 7.18 15.66 92.84
C LEU A 233 5.68 15.68 92.57
N ASP A 234 5.07 16.81 92.91
CA ASP A 234 3.66 17.11 92.66
C ASP A 234 3.57 18.26 91.66
N ALA A 235 2.86 18.03 90.54
CA ALA A 235 2.71 18.96 89.44
C ALA A 235 1.24 19.20 89.07
N SER A 236 0.83 20.46 88.90
CA SER A 236 -0.46 20.84 88.32
C SER A 236 -0.34 22.01 87.34
N LEU A 237 -1.25 22.08 86.38
CA LEU A 237 -1.31 23.18 85.40
C LEU A 237 -2.20 24.29 85.96
N GLN A 238 -1.63 25.49 86.17
CA GLN A 238 -2.31 26.60 86.84
C GLN A 238 -2.17 27.89 86.02
N GLY A 239 -3.23 28.71 86.00
CA GLY A 239 -3.29 29.99 85.27
C GLY A 239 -4.59 30.72 85.55
N GLY A 240 -4.77 31.90 84.96
CA GLY A 240 -5.97 32.74 85.14
C GLY A 240 -6.15 33.74 84.02
N LEU A 241 -7.22 34.55 84.06
CA LEU A 241 -7.56 35.50 82.97
C LEU A 241 -6.47 36.55 82.68
N THR A 242 -5.56 36.78 83.62
CA THR A 242 -4.48 37.78 83.54
C THR A 242 -3.08 37.17 83.63
N SER A 243 -2.94 35.84 83.60
CA SER A 243 -1.66 35.14 83.71
C SER A 243 -1.53 33.98 82.73
N GLN A 244 -0.30 33.64 82.35
CA GLN A 244 -0.04 32.45 81.54
C GLN A 244 -0.40 31.18 82.32
N TRP A 245 -0.98 30.19 81.63
CA TRP A 245 -1.10 28.84 82.17
C TRP A 245 0.26 28.15 82.13
N GLN A 246 0.71 27.60 83.26
CA GLN A 246 2.02 26.96 83.37
C GLN A 246 2.01 25.81 84.38
N ALA A 247 2.95 24.88 84.24
CA ALA A 247 3.14 23.80 85.19
C ALA A 247 3.76 24.34 86.50
N VAL A 248 3.00 24.29 87.58
CA VAL A 248 3.44 24.61 88.94
C VAL A 248 3.85 23.31 89.63
N VAL A 249 4.97 23.34 90.34
CA VAL A 249 5.55 22.14 90.99
C VAL A 249 5.86 22.37 92.46
N SER A 250 5.70 21.32 93.26
CA SER A 250 6.16 21.26 94.65
C SER A 250 6.81 19.91 94.96
N ILE A 251 7.74 19.88 95.93
CA ILE A 251 8.39 18.64 96.38
C ILE A 251 7.87 18.30 97.77
N LYS A 252 7.40 17.06 97.96
CA LYS A 252 6.77 16.58 99.20
C LYS A 252 7.53 15.37 99.75
N ALA A 253 7.89 15.41 101.03
CA ALA A 253 8.37 14.23 101.77
C ALA A 253 7.18 13.54 102.46
N SER A 254 7.11 12.22 102.39
CA SER A 254 6.01 11.44 102.99
C SER A 254 6.45 10.04 103.39
N ALA A 255 6.04 9.59 104.57
CA ALA A 255 6.16 8.19 105.00
C ALA A 255 5.12 7.26 104.34
N GLN A 256 4.07 7.83 103.72
CA GLN A 256 3.04 7.10 102.99
C GLN A 256 3.19 7.33 101.48
N VAL A 257 2.66 6.40 100.67
CA VAL A 257 2.62 6.55 99.21
C VAL A 257 1.61 7.63 98.82
N LEU A 258 2.07 8.63 98.06
CA LEU A 258 1.22 9.68 97.51
C LEU A 258 0.81 9.34 96.07
N THR A 259 -0.39 9.76 95.67
CA THR A 259 -0.98 9.55 94.34
C THR A 259 -1.70 10.81 93.85
N ASP A 260 -1.96 10.86 92.54
CA ASP A 260 -2.72 11.93 91.87
C ASP A 260 -4.02 12.30 92.61
N TYR A 261 -4.32 13.60 92.71
CA TYR A 261 -5.52 14.10 93.42
C TYR A 261 -6.05 15.40 92.79
N VAL A 262 -7.28 15.79 93.15
CA VAL A 262 -7.86 17.10 92.82
C VAL A 262 -7.90 17.93 94.10
N ASP A 263 -7.42 19.18 94.05
CA ASP A 263 -7.39 20.05 95.22
C ASP A 263 -8.76 20.70 95.51
N SER A 264 -8.87 21.45 96.62
CA SER A 264 -10.11 22.14 97.01
C SER A 264 -10.51 23.29 96.08
N THR A 265 -9.68 23.66 95.11
CA THR A 265 -9.97 24.67 94.08
C THR A 265 -10.41 24.04 92.75
N GLY A 266 -10.33 22.71 92.63
CA GLY A 266 -10.68 21.95 91.43
C GLY A 266 -9.52 21.71 90.46
N LEU A 267 -8.28 22.00 90.87
CA LEU A 267 -7.09 21.77 90.04
C LEU A 267 -6.63 20.31 90.16
N GLN A 268 -6.30 19.70 89.03
CA GLN A 268 -5.76 18.33 88.98
C GLN A 268 -4.24 18.34 89.22
N HIS A 269 -3.82 17.58 90.23
CA HIS A 269 -2.44 17.33 90.60
C HIS A 269 -2.00 15.93 90.16
N TYR A 270 -0.78 15.84 89.63
CA TYR A 270 -0.14 14.60 89.20
C TYR A 270 1.14 14.38 90.01
N LEU A 271 1.28 13.19 90.62
CA LEU A 271 2.31 12.90 91.60
C LEU A 271 3.19 11.73 91.16
N THR A 272 4.48 11.85 91.41
CA THR A 272 5.44 10.77 91.15
C THR A 272 6.55 10.73 92.21
N LYS A 273 7.08 9.55 92.50
CA LYS A 273 8.19 9.39 93.43
C LYS A 273 9.51 9.71 92.73
N LEU A 274 10.31 10.59 93.34
CA LEU A 274 11.68 10.90 92.91
C LEU A 274 12.71 9.98 93.57
N ALA A 275 12.55 9.69 94.86
CA ALA A 275 13.51 8.88 95.62
C ALA A 275 12.87 8.27 96.86
N ASP A 276 13.53 7.25 97.42
CA ASP A 276 13.31 6.78 98.79
C ASP A 276 14.56 7.09 99.64
N ILE A 277 14.36 7.59 100.86
CA ILE A 277 15.42 7.80 101.84
C ILE A 277 15.46 6.56 102.73
N ASN A 278 16.53 5.79 102.70
CA ASN A 278 16.61 4.55 103.47
C ASN A 278 16.78 4.82 104.98
N SER A 279 16.76 3.75 105.79
CA SER A 279 16.92 3.84 107.26
C SER A 279 18.24 4.46 107.73
N ALA A 280 19.28 4.45 106.88
CA ALA A 280 20.58 5.07 107.14
C ALA A 280 20.72 6.50 106.56
N GLY A 281 19.67 7.04 105.93
CA GLY A 281 19.69 8.38 105.30
C GLY A 281 20.26 8.41 103.88
N HIS A 282 20.59 7.28 103.27
CA HIS A 282 21.04 7.25 101.87
C HIS A 282 19.86 7.42 100.91
N VAL A 283 20.06 8.22 99.87
CA VAL A 283 19.09 8.44 98.79
C VAL A 283 19.13 7.27 97.80
N ILE A 284 17.98 6.64 97.58
CA ILE A 284 17.77 5.67 96.51
C ILE A 284 16.95 6.37 95.42
N ASP A 285 17.56 6.62 94.26
CA ASP A 285 16.89 7.27 93.11
C ASP A 285 15.77 6.36 92.56
N GLN A 286 14.56 6.89 92.45
CA GLN A 286 13.36 6.19 91.97
C GLN A 286 12.80 6.83 90.68
N ARG A 287 13.49 7.85 90.13
CA ARG A 287 13.09 8.51 88.89
C ARG A 287 13.22 7.56 87.70
N LEU A 288 12.20 7.51 86.86
CA LEU A 288 12.35 7.00 85.51
C LEU A 288 13.16 8.03 84.69
N LEU A 289 14.30 7.62 84.15
CA LEU A 289 15.16 8.49 83.34
C LEU A 289 14.84 8.32 81.84
N GLY A 290 14.43 9.40 81.19
CA GLY A 290 13.97 9.37 79.80
C GLY A 290 12.52 8.87 79.65
N GLY A 291 11.93 9.19 78.50
CA GLY A 291 10.51 9.00 78.22
C GLY A 291 10.07 7.54 78.01
N THR A 292 8.80 7.34 77.63
CA THR A 292 8.20 6.01 77.50
C THR A 292 9.01 5.16 76.50
N PRO A 293 9.52 3.99 76.91
CA PRO A 293 10.15 3.04 75.99
C PRO A 293 9.19 2.51 74.91
N ALA A 294 7.91 2.91 74.87
CA ALA A 294 6.94 2.49 73.86
C ALA A 294 7.37 2.81 72.40
N LEU A 295 8.31 3.75 72.19
CA LEU A 295 8.96 3.99 70.89
C LEU A 295 10.45 3.63 70.84
N GLU A 296 11.07 3.22 71.96
CA GLU A 296 12.39 2.55 72.02
C GLU A 296 12.45 1.49 73.14
N ARG A 297 11.81 0.32 72.94
CA ARG A 297 11.77 -0.77 73.93
C ARG A 297 13.11 -1.51 74.02
N LYS A 298 13.98 -1.08 74.94
CA LYS A 298 15.20 -1.85 75.31
C LYS A 298 14.87 -3.14 76.08
N ASP A 299 13.73 -3.20 76.75
CA ASP A 299 13.26 -4.28 77.61
C ASP A 299 12.73 -5.52 76.84
N ASN A 300 12.51 -5.39 75.53
CA ASN A 300 12.19 -6.51 74.65
C ASN A 300 12.98 -6.45 73.33
N ALA A 301 14.21 -5.92 73.38
CA ALA A 301 15.14 -5.99 72.27
C ALA A 301 15.64 -7.44 72.10
N ALA A 302 15.66 -7.93 70.86
CA ALA A 302 16.28 -9.22 70.55
C ALA A 302 17.78 -9.14 70.87
N SER A 303 18.32 -10.13 71.57
CA SER A 303 19.76 -10.26 71.75
C SER A 303 20.43 -10.74 70.45
N ASN A 304 21.74 -10.52 70.32
CA ASN A 304 22.52 -11.06 69.22
C ASN A 304 22.45 -12.60 69.13
N VAL A 305 22.29 -13.27 70.28
CA VAL A 305 22.13 -14.73 70.37
C VAL A 305 20.76 -15.14 69.81
N GLU A 306 19.69 -14.43 70.13
CA GLU A 306 18.34 -14.74 69.63
C GLU A 306 18.16 -14.47 68.14
N ILE A 307 18.82 -13.44 67.60
CA ILE A 307 18.90 -13.18 66.15
C ILE A 307 19.67 -14.32 65.47
N ASP A 308 20.77 -14.78 66.07
CA ASP A 308 21.54 -15.89 65.54
C ASP A 308 20.81 -17.24 65.66
N SER A 309 20.03 -17.47 66.72
CA SER A 309 19.25 -18.68 66.93
C SER A 309 17.89 -18.67 66.20
N GLU A 310 17.62 -17.64 65.40
CA GLU A 310 16.38 -17.49 64.62
C GLU A 310 15.11 -17.52 65.49
N SER A 311 15.17 -16.90 66.67
CA SER A 311 14.07 -16.87 67.63
C SER A 311 12.80 -16.25 67.03
N SER A 312 11.68 -16.97 67.16
CA SER A 312 10.34 -16.51 66.76
C SER A 312 9.64 -15.66 67.82
N ALA A 313 10.29 -15.37 68.94
CA ALA A 313 9.75 -14.50 69.98
C ALA A 313 9.50 -13.09 69.43
N ASN A 314 8.31 -12.53 69.70
CA ASN A 314 7.94 -11.20 69.23
C ASN A 314 8.77 -10.11 69.95
N LYS A 315 9.89 -9.71 69.33
CA LYS A 315 10.92 -8.81 69.90
C LYS A 315 11.26 -7.67 68.94
N HIS A 316 11.70 -6.54 69.51
CA HIS A 316 12.20 -5.41 68.73
C HIS A 316 13.63 -5.68 68.24
N VAL A 317 13.93 -5.30 67.00
CA VAL A 317 15.23 -5.54 66.38
C VAL A 317 15.85 -4.20 65.97
N LYS A 318 17.07 -3.90 66.42
CA LYS A 318 17.80 -2.69 65.98
C LYS A 318 18.28 -2.85 64.55
N LEU A 319 18.47 -1.75 63.81
CA LEU A 319 18.95 -1.80 62.41
C LEU A 319 20.24 -2.62 62.23
N THR A 320 21.19 -2.54 63.17
CA THR A 320 22.42 -3.35 63.16
C THR A 320 22.17 -4.85 63.37
N GLN A 321 21.13 -5.20 64.13
CA GLN A 321 20.72 -6.58 64.41
C GLN A 321 19.88 -7.16 63.27
N PHE A 322 19.07 -6.33 62.61
CA PHE A 322 18.38 -6.65 61.37
C PHE A 322 19.40 -6.97 60.27
N TRP A 323 20.40 -6.10 60.07
CA TRP A 323 21.50 -6.37 59.15
C TRP A 323 22.36 -7.57 59.57
N ARG A 324 22.55 -7.85 60.87
CA ARG A 324 23.17 -9.11 61.34
C ARG A 324 22.36 -10.32 60.89
N GLY A 325 21.05 -10.36 61.14
CA GLY A 325 20.18 -11.48 60.75
C GLY A 325 20.15 -11.71 59.24
N ILE A 326 20.00 -10.63 58.47
CA ILE A 326 20.10 -10.66 57.00
C ILE A 326 21.47 -11.17 56.55
N SER A 327 22.56 -10.59 57.06
CA SER A 327 23.92 -10.99 56.67
C SER A 327 24.21 -12.44 57.03
N LYS A 328 23.72 -12.92 58.18
CA LYS A 328 23.80 -14.34 58.57
C LYS A 328 23.03 -15.24 57.60
N LYS A 329 21.77 -14.90 57.27
CA LYS A 329 20.94 -15.67 56.32
C LYS A 329 21.54 -15.71 54.93
N ILE A 330 22.00 -14.56 54.42
CA ILE A 330 22.73 -14.45 53.14
C ILE A 330 23.99 -15.31 53.20
N THR A 331 24.84 -15.13 54.21
CA THR A 331 26.10 -15.88 54.35
C THR A 331 25.83 -17.38 54.42
N ALA A 332 24.86 -17.85 55.19
CA ALA A 332 24.47 -19.27 55.25
C ALA A 332 23.94 -19.81 53.90
N ALA A 333 23.10 -19.03 53.20
CA ALA A 333 22.56 -19.39 51.89
C ALA A 333 23.63 -19.49 50.78
N PHE A 334 24.74 -18.75 50.91
CA PHE A 334 25.86 -18.81 49.95
C PHE A 334 27.03 -19.70 50.42
N ALA A 335 27.23 -19.90 51.73
CA ALA A 335 28.32 -20.71 52.28
C ALA A 335 28.21 -22.22 52.00
N ASN A 336 26.99 -22.72 51.77
CA ASN A 336 26.73 -24.15 51.49
C ASN A 336 26.51 -24.44 50.00
N ARG A 337 26.64 -23.45 49.12
CA ARG A 337 26.58 -23.67 47.66
C ARG A 337 27.91 -24.22 47.17
N THR A 338 28.06 -25.55 47.26
CA THR A 338 29.20 -26.27 46.70
C THR A 338 29.04 -26.40 45.18
N ILE A 339 30.05 -25.99 44.42
CA ILE A 339 30.14 -26.35 43.00
C ILE A 339 30.81 -27.71 42.91
N SER A 340 30.02 -28.76 42.72
CA SER A 340 30.49 -30.10 42.40
C SER A 340 30.77 -30.21 40.90
N THR A 341 31.98 -30.60 40.53
CA THR A 341 32.35 -30.88 39.14
C THR A 341 32.60 -32.37 38.93
N THR A 342 32.30 -32.84 37.73
CA THR A 342 32.81 -34.11 37.19
C THR A 342 33.87 -33.78 36.13
N GLY A 343 34.80 -34.71 35.88
CA GLY A 343 35.82 -34.53 34.84
C GLY A 343 35.17 -34.23 33.47
N PRO A 344 35.70 -33.30 32.65
CA PRO A 344 37.07 -32.75 32.68
C PRO A 344 37.29 -31.51 33.57
N LEU A 345 36.25 -31.01 34.24
CA LEU A 345 36.37 -29.85 35.13
C LEU A 345 36.88 -30.29 36.51
N LYS A 346 37.97 -29.67 36.97
CA LYS A 346 38.58 -29.90 38.28
C LYS A 346 38.67 -28.59 39.08
N GLY A 347 38.81 -28.72 40.40
CA GLY A 347 38.65 -27.59 41.32
C GLY A 347 37.20 -27.33 41.70
N GLY A 348 36.95 -26.31 42.51
CA GLY A 348 35.63 -26.01 43.08
C GLY A 348 35.69 -25.63 44.55
N GLY A 349 34.63 -25.94 45.28
CA GLY A 349 34.43 -25.56 46.70
C GLY A 349 33.15 -24.75 46.90
N ASN A 350 33.02 -24.10 48.06
CA ASN A 350 31.87 -23.23 48.36
C ASN A 350 32.05 -21.81 47.79
N LEU A 351 30.98 -21.01 47.72
CA LEU A 351 31.01 -19.65 47.15
C LEU A 351 31.53 -18.56 48.10
N SER A 352 32.27 -18.89 49.17
CA SER A 352 32.71 -17.88 50.15
C SER A 352 33.94 -17.04 49.71
N ALA A 353 34.54 -17.35 48.56
CA ALA A 353 35.69 -16.66 47.98
C ALA A 353 35.79 -16.97 46.48
N ASN A 354 36.66 -16.26 45.75
CA ASN A 354 37.00 -16.57 44.36
C ASN A 354 37.46 -18.03 44.23
N ARG A 355 36.94 -18.74 43.22
CA ARG A 355 37.28 -20.15 42.94
C ARG A 355 37.97 -20.28 41.60
N THR A 356 39.05 -21.05 41.58
CA THR A 356 39.73 -21.47 40.36
C THR A 356 39.19 -22.82 39.93
N PHE A 357 38.70 -22.89 38.70
CA PHE A 357 38.44 -24.15 38.00
C PHE A 357 39.57 -24.39 37.00
N SER A 358 40.10 -25.61 36.96
CA SER A 358 41.01 -26.07 35.92
C SER A 358 40.31 -27.04 35.00
N ILE A 359 40.79 -27.16 33.77
CA ILE A 359 40.37 -28.18 32.82
C ILE A 359 41.63 -28.92 32.41
N ASP A 360 41.60 -30.25 32.49
CA ASP A 360 42.72 -31.08 32.06
C ASP A 360 42.81 -31.17 30.53
N ASN A 361 44.01 -31.42 30.01
CA ASN A 361 44.18 -31.75 28.60
C ASN A 361 43.51 -33.09 28.28
N ALA A 362 42.87 -33.18 27.11
CA ALA A 362 42.28 -34.42 26.62
C ALA A 362 43.35 -35.49 26.38
N SER A 363 42.99 -36.75 26.63
CA SER A 363 43.80 -37.92 26.27
C SER A 363 42.93 -38.97 25.58
N THR A 364 43.54 -40.07 25.13
CA THR A 364 42.81 -41.20 24.53
C THR A 364 41.98 -41.99 25.55
N THR A 365 42.15 -41.74 26.86
CA THR A 365 41.47 -42.45 27.96
C THR A 365 40.72 -41.54 28.93
N ALA A 366 40.85 -40.21 28.80
CA ALA A 366 40.18 -39.24 29.66
C ALA A 366 39.72 -38.01 28.86
N THR A 367 38.52 -37.52 29.18
CA THR A 367 37.97 -36.28 28.62
C THR A 367 38.79 -35.07 29.08
N GLY A 368 38.85 -34.04 28.24
CA GLY A 368 39.62 -32.81 28.49
C GLY A 368 39.48 -31.81 27.34
N VAL A 369 40.32 -30.78 27.34
CA VAL A 369 40.46 -29.84 26.20
C VAL A 369 41.65 -30.19 25.32
N VAL A 370 41.53 -29.93 24.02
CA VAL A 370 42.61 -30.05 23.04
C VAL A 370 42.60 -28.83 22.13
N GLN A 371 43.78 -28.27 21.83
CA GLN A 371 43.89 -27.14 20.92
C GLN A 371 43.78 -27.64 19.47
N LEU A 372 42.99 -26.93 18.65
CA LEU A 372 42.78 -27.29 17.25
C LEU A 372 43.90 -26.75 16.35
N SER A 373 44.26 -27.52 15.33
CA SER A 373 45.22 -27.11 14.28
C SER A 373 44.61 -27.23 12.89
N THR A 374 44.77 -26.18 12.09
CA THR A 374 44.38 -26.14 10.67
C THR A 374 45.48 -26.62 9.72
N SER A 375 46.65 -27.01 10.24
CA SER A 375 47.78 -27.46 9.42
C SER A 375 47.58 -28.88 8.89
N THR A 376 47.81 -29.06 7.59
CA THR A 376 47.82 -30.37 6.92
C THR A 376 49.17 -31.08 6.99
N THR A 377 50.14 -30.53 7.73
CA THR A 377 51.51 -31.04 7.87
C THR A 377 52.00 -31.05 9.32
N SER A 378 51.11 -30.88 10.30
CA SER A 378 51.47 -30.87 11.72
C SER A 378 52.00 -32.24 12.19
N ILE A 379 53.08 -32.21 12.98
CA ILE A 379 53.63 -33.38 13.69
C ILE A 379 53.26 -33.38 15.19
N ALA A 380 52.49 -32.39 15.66
CA ALA A 380 52.17 -32.23 17.08
C ALA A 380 51.17 -33.30 17.55
N THR A 381 51.56 -34.07 18.57
CA THR A 381 50.74 -35.13 19.20
C THR A 381 49.72 -34.60 20.21
N THR A 382 49.76 -33.30 20.52
CA THR A 382 48.93 -32.61 21.52
C THR A 382 47.82 -31.73 20.92
N LEU A 383 47.67 -31.74 19.59
CA LEU A 383 46.70 -30.93 18.84
C LEU A 383 45.75 -31.83 18.04
N ALA A 384 44.48 -31.41 17.91
CA ALA A 384 43.52 -32.10 17.05
C ALA A 384 43.34 -31.38 15.70
N ALA A 385 43.21 -32.13 14.61
CA ALA A 385 43.02 -31.55 13.28
C ALA A 385 41.62 -30.95 13.12
N THR A 386 41.51 -29.77 12.51
CA THR A 386 40.21 -29.18 12.17
C THR A 386 39.55 -29.89 10.98
N PRO A 387 38.21 -29.82 10.84
CA PRO A 387 37.52 -30.22 9.62
C PRO A 387 38.07 -29.53 8.36
N SER A 388 38.57 -28.29 8.47
CA SER A 388 39.22 -27.59 7.36
C SER A 388 40.59 -28.15 6.99
N ALA A 389 41.40 -28.62 7.96
CA ALA A 389 42.65 -29.34 7.67
C ALA A 389 42.35 -30.68 6.99
N VAL A 390 41.40 -31.46 7.53
CA VAL A 390 41.00 -32.75 6.95
C VAL A 390 40.43 -32.56 5.53
N LYS A 391 39.58 -31.55 5.32
CA LYS A 391 39.07 -31.21 3.99
C LYS A 391 40.19 -30.76 3.05
N ALA A 392 41.10 -29.89 3.47
CA ALA A 392 42.21 -29.44 2.62
C ALA A 392 43.17 -30.59 2.25
N ALA A 393 43.39 -31.55 3.15
CA ALA A 393 44.13 -32.77 2.85
C ALA A 393 43.39 -33.66 1.82
N MET A 394 42.07 -33.81 1.97
CA MET A 394 41.21 -34.56 1.05
C MET A 394 41.10 -33.89 -0.32
N ASP A 395 40.90 -32.57 -0.37
CA ASP A 395 40.89 -31.78 -1.61
C ASP A 395 42.24 -31.89 -2.34
N LYS A 396 43.37 -31.88 -1.59
CA LYS A 396 44.72 -32.07 -2.13
C LYS A 396 44.97 -33.50 -2.64
N ALA A 397 44.34 -34.51 -2.03
CA ALA A 397 44.34 -35.88 -2.55
C ALA A 397 43.51 -35.98 -3.85
N ASN A 398 42.29 -35.45 -3.85
CA ASN A 398 41.38 -35.50 -4.99
C ASN A 398 41.89 -34.68 -6.21
N SER A 399 42.50 -33.52 -5.99
CA SER A 399 43.09 -32.69 -7.06
C SER A 399 44.32 -33.32 -7.73
N LYS A 400 45.03 -34.24 -7.04
CA LYS A 400 46.05 -35.09 -7.68
C LYS A 400 45.44 -36.16 -8.60
N TRP A 401 44.13 -36.40 -8.54
CA TRP A 401 43.43 -37.37 -9.37
C TRP A 401 42.60 -36.67 -10.46
N THR A 402 43.29 -36.00 -11.38
CA THR A 402 42.67 -35.27 -12.49
C THR A 402 42.55 -36.13 -13.75
N TYR A 403 41.31 -36.37 -14.18
CA TYR A 403 41.02 -37.02 -15.46
C TYR A 403 41.40 -36.10 -16.62
N VAL A 404 42.40 -36.49 -17.42
CA VAL A 404 42.83 -35.72 -18.59
C VAL A 404 42.16 -36.27 -19.84
N THR A 405 41.28 -35.49 -20.48
CA THR A 405 40.78 -35.81 -21.83
C THR A 405 41.90 -35.64 -22.85
N ALA A 406 42.14 -36.66 -23.66
CA ALA A 406 43.17 -36.61 -24.68
C ALA A 406 42.80 -35.65 -25.83
N THR A 407 43.82 -35.08 -26.46
CA THR A 407 43.71 -34.34 -27.72
C THR A 407 44.83 -34.78 -28.66
N THR A 408 44.82 -34.31 -29.90
CA THR A 408 45.91 -34.57 -30.87
C THR A 408 47.29 -34.03 -30.45
N SER A 409 47.35 -33.22 -29.38
CA SER A 409 48.58 -32.63 -28.84
C SER A 409 48.82 -32.91 -27.35
N ARG A 410 47.95 -33.68 -26.68
CA ARG A 410 48.05 -33.96 -25.23
C ARG A 410 47.54 -35.36 -24.91
N TYR A 411 48.38 -36.16 -24.27
CA TYR A 411 48.01 -37.48 -23.75
C TYR A 411 46.87 -37.40 -22.73
N GLY A 412 46.01 -38.42 -22.73
CA GLY A 412 44.84 -38.52 -21.87
C GLY A 412 43.98 -39.74 -22.24
N ALA A 413 42.77 -39.82 -21.70
CA ALA A 413 41.79 -40.85 -22.04
C ALA A 413 40.77 -40.35 -23.10
N VAL A 414 40.30 -41.26 -23.95
CA VAL A 414 39.24 -41.05 -24.95
C VAL A 414 38.27 -42.23 -24.88
N GLN A 415 36.96 -41.99 -25.03
CA GLN A 415 35.97 -43.06 -25.13
C GLN A 415 36.00 -43.68 -26.54
N LEU A 416 35.92 -45.01 -26.63
CA LEU A 416 35.85 -45.73 -27.90
C LEU A 416 34.40 -45.86 -28.39
N GLU A 417 34.16 -45.78 -29.69
CA GLU A 417 32.85 -46.02 -30.32
C GLU A 417 32.94 -46.98 -31.51
N ASN A 418 31.96 -47.90 -31.59
CA ASN A 418 31.95 -49.01 -32.55
C ASN A 418 31.03 -48.77 -33.78
N GLY A 419 30.44 -47.57 -33.90
CA GLY A 419 29.45 -47.23 -34.91
C GLY A 419 30.06 -46.56 -36.16
N VAL A 420 29.60 -46.96 -37.35
CA VAL A 420 30.04 -46.43 -38.65
C VAL A 420 29.22 -45.25 -39.17
N THR A 421 28.33 -44.73 -38.33
CA THR A 421 27.47 -43.57 -38.61
C THR A 421 27.56 -42.54 -37.49
N SER A 422 28.51 -42.68 -36.57
CA SER A 422 28.71 -41.69 -35.48
C SER A 422 29.25 -40.39 -36.06
N THR A 423 28.64 -39.28 -35.66
CA THR A 423 29.12 -37.92 -35.92
C THR A 423 29.95 -37.38 -34.75
N SER A 424 30.30 -38.22 -33.77
CA SER A 424 31.07 -37.81 -32.60
C SER A 424 32.51 -37.46 -32.96
N ILE A 425 32.91 -36.23 -32.63
CA ILE A 425 34.30 -35.74 -32.73
C ILE A 425 35.09 -35.90 -31.42
N THR A 426 34.48 -36.50 -30.39
CA THR A 426 35.06 -36.64 -29.03
C THR A 426 35.28 -38.10 -28.61
N LYS A 427 34.92 -39.05 -29.49
CA LYS A 427 35.16 -40.48 -29.32
C LYS A 427 36.05 -40.99 -30.45
N ALA A 428 36.87 -41.99 -30.17
CA ALA A 428 37.71 -42.62 -31.18
C ALA A 428 37.00 -43.85 -31.77
N ALA A 429 37.01 -43.98 -33.09
CA ALA A 429 36.48 -45.15 -33.77
C ALA A 429 37.28 -46.41 -33.41
N THR A 430 36.60 -47.51 -33.11
CA THR A 430 37.25 -48.82 -32.98
C THR A 430 37.73 -49.33 -34.35
N SER A 431 38.69 -50.25 -34.35
CA SER A 431 39.12 -50.96 -35.57
C SER A 431 37.96 -51.68 -36.28
N ASN A 432 36.96 -52.15 -35.52
CA ASN A 432 35.77 -52.79 -36.06
C ASN A 432 34.80 -51.79 -36.74
N ALA A 433 34.69 -50.54 -36.24
CA ALA A 433 33.99 -49.48 -36.97
C ALA A 433 34.70 -49.19 -38.31
N VAL A 434 36.03 -48.99 -38.28
CA VAL A 434 36.80 -48.71 -39.52
C VAL A 434 36.64 -49.85 -40.55
N LYS A 435 36.72 -51.12 -40.12
CA LYS A 435 36.49 -52.27 -41.00
C LYS A 435 35.07 -52.28 -41.59
N ASN A 436 34.04 -52.07 -40.77
CA ASN A 436 32.65 -52.07 -41.24
C ASN A 436 32.36 -50.91 -42.22
N ALA A 437 33.04 -49.77 -42.10
CA ALA A 437 32.93 -48.68 -43.07
C ALA A 437 33.58 -49.06 -44.42
N TYR A 438 34.75 -49.70 -44.37
CA TYR A 438 35.42 -50.24 -45.56
C TYR A 438 34.59 -51.31 -46.29
N ASP A 439 34.09 -52.32 -45.56
CA ASP A 439 33.26 -53.39 -46.12
C ASP A 439 31.98 -52.83 -46.80
N ARG A 440 31.37 -51.77 -46.22
CA ARG A 440 30.22 -51.08 -46.81
C ARG A 440 30.56 -50.34 -48.10
N ALA A 441 31.74 -49.73 -48.21
CA ALA A 441 32.18 -49.05 -49.43
C ALA A 441 32.38 -50.06 -50.58
N VAL A 442 33.10 -51.16 -50.32
CA VAL A 442 33.29 -52.26 -51.29
C VAL A 442 31.94 -52.84 -51.75
N LYS A 443 30.98 -53.00 -50.82
CA LYS A 443 29.63 -53.48 -51.18
C LYS A 443 28.86 -52.48 -52.05
N ALA A 444 29.00 -51.18 -51.81
CA ALA A 444 28.33 -50.15 -52.61
C ALA A 444 28.84 -50.11 -54.06
N GLU A 445 30.16 -50.24 -54.26
CA GLU A 445 30.79 -50.35 -55.59
C GLU A 445 30.29 -51.60 -56.34
N SER A 446 30.33 -52.77 -55.69
CA SER A 446 29.79 -54.02 -56.25
C SER A 446 28.31 -53.90 -56.65
N ASN A 447 27.49 -53.24 -55.84
CA ASN A 447 26.09 -52.98 -56.16
C ASN A 447 25.91 -52.02 -57.35
N ALA A 448 26.74 -50.99 -57.48
CA ALA A 448 26.68 -50.02 -58.57
C ALA A 448 27.04 -50.65 -59.94
N ASN A 449 28.07 -51.50 -59.95
CA ASN A 449 28.43 -52.28 -61.13
C ASN A 449 27.30 -53.25 -61.52
N THR A 450 26.81 -54.04 -60.54
CA THR A 450 25.65 -54.95 -60.73
C THR A 450 24.41 -54.22 -61.26
N HIS A 451 24.12 -53.02 -60.77
CA HIS A 451 23.00 -52.22 -61.26
C HIS A 451 23.21 -51.77 -62.72
N THR A 452 24.42 -51.38 -63.08
CA THR A 452 24.77 -51.00 -64.45
C THR A 452 24.60 -52.17 -65.41
N ASP A 453 25.15 -53.34 -65.07
CA ASP A 453 25.03 -54.57 -65.86
C ASP A 453 23.56 -55.00 -66.03
N ASN A 454 22.78 -54.97 -64.94
CA ASN A 454 21.34 -55.27 -64.98
C ASN A 454 20.55 -54.27 -65.82
N ARG A 455 20.93 -52.98 -65.82
CA ARG A 455 20.23 -51.96 -66.61
C ARG A 455 20.56 -52.07 -68.09
N VAL A 456 21.79 -52.47 -68.43
CA VAL A 456 22.15 -52.90 -69.79
C VAL A 456 21.31 -54.12 -70.20
N ALA A 457 21.22 -55.15 -69.35
CA ALA A 457 20.41 -56.35 -69.63
C ALA A 457 18.90 -56.05 -69.78
N GLN A 458 18.34 -55.12 -68.99
CA GLN A 458 16.94 -54.70 -69.09
C GLN A 458 16.66 -53.85 -70.33
N LEU A 459 17.56 -52.95 -70.73
CA LEU A 459 17.47 -52.21 -71.99
C LEU A 459 17.61 -53.13 -73.21
N LEU A 460 18.16 -54.34 -73.02
CA LEU A 460 18.29 -55.41 -74.01
C LEU A 460 17.21 -56.52 -73.84
N GLY A 461 16.15 -56.27 -73.07
CA GLY A 461 14.95 -57.12 -73.03
C GLY A 461 15.13 -58.52 -72.43
N GLY A 462 16.25 -58.81 -71.75
CA GLY A 462 16.49 -60.12 -71.14
C GLY A 462 17.00 -61.22 -72.09
N ALA A 463 17.48 -60.87 -73.29
CA ALA A 463 18.16 -61.82 -74.16
C ALA A 463 19.52 -62.25 -73.56
N PRO A 464 19.83 -63.57 -73.48
CA PRO A 464 21.20 -64.03 -73.19
C PRO A 464 22.19 -63.49 -74.22
N ALA A 465 23.46 -63.34 -73.84
CA ALA A 465 24.50 -62.69 -74.64
C ALA A 465 24.83 -63.32 -76.03
N ALA A 466 24.15 -64.40 -76.41
CA ALA A 466 24.25 -65.06 -77.71
C ALA A 466 23.03 -64.83 -78.64
N ALA A 467 22.04 -64.01 -78.24
CA ALA A 467 20.73 -63.90 -78.91
C ALA A 467 20.31 -62.44 -79.24
N LEU A 468 21.25 -61.54 -79.51
CA LEU A 468 20.96 -60.16 -79.93
C LEU A 468 20.81 -60.07 -81.47
N ASP A 469 19.85 -60.83 -81.99
CA ASP A 469 19.57 -61.07 -83.42
C ASP A 469 18.45 -60.15 -83.98
N THR A 470 17.91 -59.25 -83.17
CA THR A 470 16.69 -58.47 -83.49
C THR A 470 16.86 -57.42 -84.58
N ILE A 471 18.09 -56.97 -84.88
CA ILE A 471 18.36 -56.09 -86.03
C ILE A 471 18.31 -56.88 -87.35
N LYS A 472 18.66 -58.18 -87.32
CA LYS A 472 18.48 -59.05 -88.48
C LYS A 472 17.00 -59.37 -88.69
N GLU A 473 16.26 -59.66 -87.63
CA GLU A 473 14.80 -59.85 -87.70
C GLU A 473 14.08 -58.58 -88.21
N LEU A 474 14.51 -57.38 -87.81
CA LEU A 474 14.03 -56.11 -88.39
C LEU A 474 14.36 -55.99 -89.89
N GLY A 475 15.53 -56.47 -90.33
CA GLY A 475 15.93 -56.52 -91.74
C GLY A 475 15.06 -57.47 -92.58
N ASP A 476 14.78 -58.66 -92.04
CA ASP A 476 13.93 -59.66 -92.72
C ASP A 476 12.45 -59.21 -92.73
N ALA A 477 11.97 -58.54 -91.68
CA ALA A 477 10.62 -57.96 -91.62
C ALA A 477 10.43 -56.76 -92.57
N LEU A 478 11.46 -55.92 -92.75
CA LEU A 478 11.46 -54.84 -93.74
C LEU A 478 11.35 -55.40 -95.18
N GLN A 479 11.99 -56.55 -95.45
CA GLN A 479 11.92 -57.22 -96.75
C GLN A 479 10.53 -57.84 -97.03
N GLY A 480 9.78 -58.20 -95.98
CA GLY A 480 8.35 -58.56 -96.07
C GLY A 480 7.45 -57.35 -96.37
N ASN A 481 7.67 -56.23 -95.69
CA ASN A 481 6.89 -55.01 -95.89
C ASN A 481 7.02 -54.42 -97.30
N ASP A 482 8.16 -54.58 -97.98
CA ASP A 482 8.31 -54.16 -99.39
C ASP A 482 7.32 -54.89 -100.33
N SER A 483 6.96 -56.15 -100.01
CA SER A 483 5.96 -56.91 -100.76
C SER A 483 4.53 -56.41 -100.51
N GLU A 484 4.23 -55.95 -99.29
CA GLU A 484 2.90 -55.40 -98.93
C GLU A 484 2.74 -53.94 -99.38
N ILE A 485 3.82 -53.15 -99.39
CA ILE A 485 3.85 -51.79 -99.93
C ILE A 485 3.67 -51.81 -101.46
N ALA A 486 4.13 -52.84 -102.16
CA ALA A 486 3.79 -53.08 -103.56
C ALA A 486 2.28 -53.31 -103.75
N ALA A 487 1.62 -54.04 -102.84
CA ALA A 487 0.17 -54.28 -102.89
C ALA A 487 -0.66 -53.02 -102.55
N ILE A 488 -0.22 -52.19 -101.60
CA ILE A 488 -0.91 -50.93 -101.25
C ILE A 488 -0.78 -49.90 -102.39
N ASN A 489 0.38 -49.79 -103.04
CA ASN A 489 0.57 -48.89 -104.19
C ASN A 489 -0.26 -49.28 -105.43
N ALA A 490 -0.73 -50.52 -105.54
CA ALA A 490 -1.69 -50.91 -106.57
C ALA A 490 -3.11 -50.32 -106.34
N THR A 491 -3.45 -49.94 -105.11
CA THR A 491 -4.81 -49.48 -104.73
C THR A 491 -4.95 -47.95 -104.73
N ILE A 492 -3.84 -47.21 -104.82
CA ILE A 492 -3.83 -45.72 -104.77
C ILE A 492 -4.48 -45.02 -105.98
N SER A 493 -4.94 -45.77 -106.99
CA SER A 493 -5.30 -45.24 -108.30
C SER A 493 -6.78 -44.86 -108.52
N THR A 494 -7.67 -44.81 -107.50
CA THR A 494 -9.13 -44.87 -107.79
C THR A 494 -10.16 -43.96 -107.08
N LYS A 495 -9.94 -43.31 -105.91
CA LYS A 495 -11.07 -42.69 -105.15
C LYS A 495 -10.84 -41.31 -104.46
N ALA A 496 -11.64 -40.34 -104.94
CA ALA A 496 -12.29 -39.21 -104.23
C ALA A 496 -11.49 -38.04 -103.61
N ALA A 497 -12.08 -36.83 -103.62
CA ALA A 497 -11.36 -35.55 -103.72
C ALA A 497 -11.86 -34.35 -102.86
N LYS A 498 -11.13 -33.23 -102.93
CA LYS A 498 -11.00 -32.13 -101.94
C LYS A 498 -11.92 -30.89 -102.13
N SER A 499 -12.84 -30.87 -103.09
CA SER A 499 -13.54 -29.63 -103.51
C SER A 499 -14.75 -29.19 -102.65
N ALA A 500 -15.40 -30.09 -101.92
CA ALA A 500 -16.72 -29.81 -101.29
C ALA A 500 -16.67 -28.94 -100.02
N LEU A 501 -15.55 -28.88 -99.30
CA LEU A 501 -15.48 -28.24 -97.98
C LEU A 501 -15.31 -26.70 -98.02
N ALA A 502 -14.77 -26.17 -99.13
CA ALA A 502 -14.43 -24.74 -99.25
C ALA A 502 -15.67 -23.82 -99.41
N ALA A 503 -16.85 -24.37 -99.74
CA ALA A 503 -18.05 -23.60 -100.02
C ALA A 503 -18.87 -23.19 -98.78
N HIS A 504 -18.66 -23.83 -97.61
CA HIS A 504 -19.54 -23.68 -96.45
C HIS A 504 -19.21 -22.48 -95.53
N VAL A 505 -17.94 -22.09 -95.45
CA VAL A 505 -17.44 -21.14 -94.42
C VAL A 505 -17.84 -19.67 -94.68
N GLY A 506 -18.39 -19.36 -95.86
CA GLY A 506 -18.72 -17.98 -96.27
C GLY A 506 -20.14 -17.50 -95.94
N ASP A 507 -21.01 -18.34 -95.38
CA ASP A 507 -22.43 -18.01 -95.21
C ASP A 507 -22.74 -17.22 -93.92
N LYS A 508 -23.55 -16.16 -94.04
CA LYS A 508 -24.08 -15.33 -92.95
C LYS A 508 -25.61 -15.15 -93.00
N GLY A 509 -26.34 -16.07 -93.64
CA GLY A 509 -27.80 -16.08 -93.73
C GLY A 509 -28.56 -16.55 -92.46
N ASN A 510 -27.89 -16.70 -91.32
CA ASN A 510 -28.44 -17.26 -90.06
C ASN A 510 -28.10 -16.30 -88.89
N PRO A 511 -29.01 -15.98 -87.95
CA PRO A 511 -29.08 -14.64 -87.38
C PRO A 511 -28.21 -14.43 -86.13
N HIS A 512 -27.45 -13.32 -86.07
CA HIS A 512 -26.81 -12.86 -84.83
C HIS A 512 -26.58 -11.32 -84.78
N GLY A 513 -27.16 -10.64 -83.78
CA GLY A 513 -26.86 -9.23 -83.41
C GLY A 513 -28.01 -8.43 -82.77
N VAL A 514 -27.98 -8.16 -81.45
CA VAL A 514 -29.03 -7.43 -80.68
C VAL A 514 -28.47 -6.57 -79.50
N THR A 515 -29.25 -5.63 -78.94
CA THR A 515 -28.77 -4.56 -78.01
C THR A 515 -29.52 -4.47 -76.65
N LYS A 516 -29.08 -3.59 -75.72
CA LYS A 516 -29.64 -3.44 -74.36
C LYS A 516 -31.13 -3.07 -74.31
N THR A 517 -31.65 -2.34 -75.29
CA THR A 517 -33.08 -2.02 -75.39
C THR A 517 -33.91 -3.27 -75.68
N HIS A 518 -33.31 -4.30 -76.28
CA HIS A 518 -33.96 -5.58 -76.54
C HIS A 518 -34.02 -6.50 -75.30
N VAL A 519 -33.52 -6.07 -74.13
CA VAL A 519 -33.52 -6.84 -72.86
C VAL A 519 -33.99 -6.09 -71.60
N GLY A 520 -34.46 -4.83 -71.71
CA GLY A 520 -35.43 -4.27 -70.75
C GLY A 520 -34.96 -3.79 -69.35
N LEU A 521 -33.72 -3.32 -69.15
CA LEU A 521 -33.19 -2.96 -67.82
C LEU A 521 -32.97 -1.44 -67.60
N GLY A 522 -34.05 -0.66 -67.43
CA GLY A 522 -34.02 0.82 -67.48
C GLY A 522 -34.07 1.63 -66.16
N HIS A 523 -34.34 1.03 -64.99
CA HIS A 523 -34.82 1.77 -63.79
C HIS A 523 -33.96 1.65 -62.50
N VAL A 524 -32.64 1.44 -62.59
CA VAL A 524 -31.77 1.23 -61.40
C VAL A 524 -30.89 2.45 -61.08
N ASN A 525 -30.98 2.97 -59.85
CA ASN A 525 -30.25 4.15 -59.36
C ASN A 525 -29.06 3.82 -58.42
N ASN A 526 -28.22 4.82 -58.15
CA ASN A 526 -26.78 4.67 -57.90
C ASN A 526 -26.27 5.49 -56.68
N TRP A 527 -25.43 4.88 -55.82
CA TRP A 527 -24.70 5.58 -54.73
C TRP A 527 -23.18 5.54 -54.97
N PRO A 528 -22.42 6.62 -54.69
CA PRO A 528 -21.00 6.70 -55.01
C PRO A 528 -20.11 5.99 -53.98
N ALA A 529 -19.99 4.67 -54.11
CA ALA A 529 -18.85 3.95 -53.53
C ALA A 529 -17.58 4.20 -54.37
N THR A 530 -16.41 4.18 -53.74
CA THR A 530 -15.13 4.21 -54.45
C THR A 530 -14.47 2.83 -54.44
N SER A 531 -14.19 2.31 -55.63
CA SER A 531 -13.37 1.12 -55.85
C SER A 531 -11.88 1.44 -56.00
N ALA A 532 -11.51 2.73 -56.01
CA ALA A 532 -10.14 3.17 -56.20
C ALA A 532 -9.31 3.00 -54.92
N THR A 533 -8.14 2.37 -55.05
CA THR A 533 -7.20 2.10 -53.95
C THR A 533 -6.36 3.31 -53.55
N ASN A 534 -6.68 4.48 -54.07
CA ASN A 534 -5.91 5.72 -54.00
C ASN A 534 -6.82 6.97 -54.03
N ASP A 535 -8.11 6.82 -53.69
CA ASP A 535 -9.04 7.94 -53.56
C ASP A 535 -8.74 8.71 -52.26
N ALA A 536 -8.53 10.03 -52.36
CA ALA A 536 -8.26 10.89 -51.21
C ALA A 536 -9.55 11.39 -50.52
N SER A 537 -10.74 11.02 -51.02
CA SER A 537 -12.02 11.48 -50.49
C SER A 537 -12.36 10.87 -49.12
N THR A 538 -12.68 11.74 -48.15
CA THR A 538 -13.11 11.35 -46.80
C THR A 538 -14.62 11.10 -46.66
N THR A 539 -15.39 11.16 -47.76
CA THR A 539 -16.87 11.09 -47.75
C THR A 539 -17.45 9.97 -48.64
N LYS A 540 -16.61 9.16 -49.29
CA LYS A 540 -17.04 7.97 -50.06
C LYS A 540 -16.73 6.69 -49.29
N TYR A 541 -17.58 5.68 -49.42
CA TYR A 541 -17.26 4.34 -48.91
C TYR A 541 -16.28 3.62 -49.84
N ALA A 542 -15.11 3.25 -49.31
CA ALA A 542 -14.24 2.28 -49.95
C ALA A 542 -14.91 0.90 -49.88
N VAL A 543 -15.24 0.30 -51.03
CA VAL A 543 -15.76 -1.08 -51.04
C VAL A 543 -14.71 -2.06 -50.53
N ALA A 544 -15.15 -3.17 -49.94
CA ALA A 544 -14.24 -4.25 -49.50
C ALA A 544 -13.31 -4.72 -50.62
N ALA A 545 -13.75 -4.66 -51.89
CA ALA A 545 -12.93 -4.89 -53.06
C ALA A 545 -11.76 -3.89 -53.20
N ALA A 546 -11.94 -2.60 -52.89
CA ALA A 546 -10.86 -1.60 -52.90
C ALA A 546 -9.83 -1.89 -51.81
N VAL A 547 -10.30 -2.21 -50.60
CA VAL A 547 -9.43 -2.57 -49.46
C VAL A 547 -8.63 -3.83 -49.79
N LYS A 548 -9.29 -4.88 -50.29
CA LYS A 548 -8.63 -6.10 -50.75
C LYS A 548 -7.64 -5.81 -51.88
N THR A 549 -8.01 -5.02 -52.88
CA THR A 549 -7.13 -4.67 -54.01
C THR A 549 -5.91 -3.85 -53.54
N ALA A 550 -6.03 -3.01 -52.52
CA ALA A 550 -4.89 -2.30 -51.94
C ALA A 550 -3.90 -3.27 -51.27
N MET A 551 -4.42 -4.26 -50.53
CA MET A 551 -3.63 -5.34 -49.93
C MET A 551 -2.99 -6.25 -51.00
N ASP A 552 -3.77 -6.70 -51.98
CA ASP A 552 -3.31 -7.52 -53.11
C ASP A 552 -2.21 -6.79 -53.90
N LYS A 553 -2.33 -5.47 -54.10
CA LYS A 553 -1.29 -4.65 -54.76
C LYS A 553 0.01 -4.58 -53.95
N ALA A 554 -0.07 -4.58 -52.62
CA ALA A 554 1.10 -4.61 -51.74
C ALA A 554 1.79 -5.98 -51.75
N ILE A 555 1.02 -7.07 -51.66
CA ILE A 555 1.53 -8.45 -51.79
C ILE A 555 2.17 -8.63 -53.17
N ALA A 556 1.47 -8.26 -54.25
CA ALA A 556 2.01 -8.33 -55.60
C ALA A 556 3.23 -7.42 -55.82
N ALA A 557 3.43 -6.36 -55.01
CA ALA A 557 4.66 -5.55 -55.07
C ALA A 557 5.86 -6.30 -54.48
N LEU A 558 5.66 -7.03 -53.37
CA LEU A 558 6.65 -7.92 -52.79
C LEU A 558 6.98 -9.09 -53.75
N ASP A 559 5.95 -9.70 -54.35
CA ASP A 559 6.14 -10.77 -55.34
C ASP A 559 6.86 -10.27 -56.60
N ARG A 560 6.57 -9.06 -57.08
CA ARG A 560 7.33 -8.44 -58.19
C ARG A 560 8.80 -8.21 -57.86
N ALA A 561 9.12 -7.85 -56.62
CA ALA A 561 10.51 -7.69 -56.19
C ALA A 561 11.24 -9.04 -56.18
N ASN A 562 10.61 -10.10 -55.63
CA ASN A 562 11.17 -11.44 -55.65
C ASN A 562 11.30 -12.01 -57.08
N ALA A 563 10.32 -11.73 -57.95
CA ALA A 563 10.36 -12.13 -59.35
C ALA A 563 11.47 -11.44 -60.15
N SER A 564 11.75 -10.15 -59.91
CA SER A 564 12.83 -9.43 -60.63
C SER A 564 14.22 -9.95 -60.27
N VAL A 565 14.43 -10.38 -59.02
CA VAL A 565 15.68 -11.04 -58.59
C VAL A 565 15.87 -12.36 -59.35
N ASN A 566 14.85 -13.21 -59.40
CA ASN A 566 14.91 -14.47 -60.14
C ASN A 566 15.10 -14.26 -61.66
N GLN A 567 14.45 -13.25 -62.23
CA GLN A 567 14.57 -12.91 -63.65
C GLN A 567 16.00 -12.49 -64.03
N SER A 568 16.68 -11.66 -63.23
CA SER A 568 18.04 -11.20 -63.58
C SER A 568 19.08 -12.33 -63.57
N VAL A 569 18.94 -13.32 -62.67
CA VAL A 569 19.78 -14.54 -62.67
C VAL A 569 19.56 -15.36 -63.94
N ILE A 570 18.29 -15.51 -64.35
CA ILE A 570 17.86 -16.23 -65.55
C ILE A 570 18.36 -15.55 -66.84
N GLU A 571 18.29 -14.23 -66.92
CA GLU A 571 18.80 -13.43 -68.05
C GLU A 571 20.33 -13.49 -68.17
N THR A 572 21.04 -13.69 -67.06
CA THR A 572 22.52 -13.77 -67.05
C THR A 572 23.03 -15.13 -67.53
N LEU A 573 22.40 -16.24 -67.11
CA LEU A 573 22.84 -17.60 -67.51
C LEU A 573 22.42 -17.97 -68.93
N PHE A 574 21.26 -17.48 -69.39
CA PHE A 574 20.71 -17.80 -70.70
C PHE A 574 20.19 -16.52 -71.38
N PRO A 575 21.03 -15.59 -71.85
CA PRO A 575 20.54 -14.32 -72.42
C PRO A 575 19.62 -14.52 -73.63
N VAL A 576 18.75 -13.54 -73.89
CA VAL A 576 17.96 -13.51 -75.13
C VAL A 576 18.92 -13.47 -76.33
N GLY A 577 18.70 -14.35 -77.30
CA GLY A 577 19.64 -14.63 -78.41
C GLY A 577 20.53 -15.85 -78.19
N HIS A 578 20.50 -16.50 -77.03
CA HIS A 578 21.22 -17.77 -76.81
C HIS A 578 20.62 -18.88 -77.70
N LEU A 579 21.46 -19.57 -78.48
CA LEU A 579 21.05 -20.68 -79.33
C LEU A 579 21.43 -22.03 -78.69
N LEU A 580 20.43 -22.77 -78.20
CA LEU A 580 20.60 -24.13 -77.71
C LEU A 580 20.39 -25.11 -78.87
N ILE A 581 21.46 -25.77 -79.30
CA ILE A 581 21.39 -26.83 -80.31
C ILE A 581 21.25 -28.17 -79.59
N THR A 582 20.16 -28.89 -79.87
CA THR A 582 19.84 -30.14 -79.19
C THR A 582 19.14 -31.12 -80.13
N VAL A 583 19.22 -32.40 -79.81
CA VAL A 583 18.41 -33.45 -80.44
C VAL A 583 17.03 -33.59 -79.79
N ASN A 584 16.80 -32.90 -78.66
CA ASN A 584 15.50 -32.88 -78.01
C ASN A 584 14.55 -31.90 -78.70
N VAL A 585 13.48 -32.43 -79.29
CA VAL A 585 12.37 -31.69 -79.90
C VAL A 585 11.43 -31.05 -78.87
N ALA A 586 11.52 -31.44 -77.60
CA ALA A 586 10.78 -30.76 -76.54
C ALA A 586 11.31 -29.32 -76.38
N ASN A 587 10.42 -28.39 -76.03
CA ASN A 587 10.83 -27.02 -75.76
C ASN A 587 11.77 -26.99 -74.53
N PRO A 588 12.94 -26.31 -74.58
CA PRO A 588 13.91 -26.29 -73.47
C PRO A 588 13.35 -25.94 -72.09
N THR A 589 12.28 -25.13 -72.02
CA THR A 589 11.56 -24.82 -70.77
C THR A 589 11.03 -26.08 -70.06
N THR A 590 10.76 -27.16 -70.79
CA THR A 590 10.20 -28.42 -70.24
C THR A 590 11.23 -29.32 -69.54
N TYR A 591 12.54 -29.06 -69.70
CA TYR A 591 13.61 -29.85 -69.08
C TYR A 591 14.69 -28.98 -68.40
N GLY A 592 14.30 -27.81 -67.90
CA GLY A 592 15.09 -27.02 -66.95
C GLY A 592 15.79 -25.77 -67.51
N TYR A 593 15.57 -25.40 -68.77
CA TYR A 593 16.13 -24.16 -69.35
C TYR A 593 15.08 -23.04 -69.34
N PRO A 594 15.16 -22.06 -68.42
CA PRO A 594 14.16 -21.00 -68.30
C PRO A 594 14.14 -20.06 -69.51
N GLY A 595 13.02 -19.37 -69.71
CA GLY A 595 12.76 -18.49 -70.85
C GLY A 595 11.81 -19.08 -71.89
N VAL A 596 11.51 -18.28 -72.92
CA VAL A 596 10.75 -18.67 -74.11
C VAL A 596 11.74 -19.02 -75.21
N TRP A 597 11.71 -20.28 -75.61
CA TRP A 597 12.56 -20.81 -76.66
C TRP A 597 11.75 -21.04 -77.93
N VAL A 598 12.25 -20.52 -79.06
CA VAL A 598 11.66 -20.67 -80.38
C VAL A 598 12.58 -21.53 -81.24
N MET A 599 12.06 -22.67 -81.67
CA MET A 599 12.72 -23.52 -82.65
C MET A 599 12.93 -22.70 -83.92
N GLN A 600 14.18 -22.61 -84.37
CA GLN A 600 14.52 -21.95 -85.62
C GLN A 600 13.96 -22.76 -86.80
N GLY A 601 13.62 -22.05 -87.87
CA GLY A 601 12.84 -22.59 -88.99
C GLY A 601 13.32 -23.95 -89.50
N ALA A 602 12.37 -24.84 -89.74
CA ALA A 602 12.65 -26.12 -90.40
C ALA A 602 13.21 -25.89 -91.81
N ASP A 603 14.04 -26.83 -92.27
CA ASP A 603 14.72 -26.77 -93.58
C ASP A 603 15.69 -25.58 -93.76
N MET A 604 16.13 -24.96 -92.66
CA MET A 604 17.23 -23.97 -92.64
C MET A 604 18.55 -24.62 -92.24
N THR A 605 19.65 -24.20 -92.86
CA THR A 605 21.03 -24.59 -92.47
C THR A 605 21.75 -23.39 -91.85
N LEU A 606 22.47 -23.59 -90.75
CA LEU A 606 23.30 -22.53 -90.16
C LEU A 606 24.49 -22.22 -91.07
N LEU A 607 24.57 -20.97 -91.52
CA LEU A 607 25.75 -20.41 -92.18
C LEU A 607 26.43 -19.42 -91.25
N SER A 608 27.69 -19.69 -90.87
CA SER A 608 28.47 -18.73 -90.09
C SER A 608 28.86 -17.52 -90.95
N THR A 609 28.52 -16.31 -90.51
CA THR A 609 28.99 -15.06 -91.11
C THR A 609 30.12 -14.45 -90.30
N LYS A 610 31.13 -13.85 -90.97
CA LYS A 610 32.17 -13.04 -90.33
C LYS A 610 31.76 -11.58 -90.10
N THR A 611 30.56 -11.18 -90.54
CA THR A 611 30.02 -9.82 -90.37
C THR A 611 28.57 -9.85 -89.85
N ALA A 612 28.25 -8.93 -88.94
CA ALA A 612 26.98 -8.92 -88.21
C ALA A 612 25.73 -8.76 -89.12
N SER A 613 25.86 -8.10 -90.27
CA SER A 613 24.75 -7.86 -91.22
C SER A 613 24.19 -9.11 -91.90
N GLY A 614 24.78 -10.30 -91.68
CA GLY A 614 24.31 -11.58 -92.24
C GLY A 614 23.48 -12.45 -91.30
N VAL A 615 23.33 -12.09 -90.03
CA VAL A 615 22.62 -12.90 -89.02
C VAL A 615 21.09 -12.80 -89.22
N ASN A 616 20.35 -13.88 -88.96
CA ASN A 616 18.89 -13.99 -89.10
C ASN A 616 18.31 -13.70 -90.51
N LYS A 617 19.09 -13.89 -91.58
CA LYS A 617 18.61 -13.75 -92.97
C LYS A 617 18.43 -15.11 -93.65
N ILE A 618 17.20 -15.43 -94.04
CA ILE A 618 16.89 -16.58 -94.90
C ILE A 618 17.07 -16.17 -96.37
N THR A 619 17.73 -17.00 -97.18
CA THR A 619 17.95 -16.72 -98.61
C THR A 619 17.77 -17.98 -99.46
N GLY A 620 16.95 -17.89 -100.51
CA GLY A 620 16.63 -18.98 -101.44
C GLY A 620 15.12 -19.08 -101.67
N THR A 621 14.72 -19.74 -102.75
CA THR A 621 13.34 -20.25 -102.91
C THR A 621 13.40 -21.71 -103.26
N ASN A 622 12.41 -22.45 -102.78
CA ASN A 622 12.25 -23.84 -103.12
C ASN A 622 11.37 -24.01 -104.38
N THR A 623 10.46 -23.08 -104.71
CA THR A 623 9.50 -23.26 -105.83
C THR A 623 9.10 -21.98 -106.63
N PRO A 624 9.18 -21.96 -108.00
CA PRO A 624 8.73 -20.85 -108.87
C PRO A 624 7.56 -21.22 -109.85
N ALA A 625 6.88 -20.23 -110.49
CA ALA A 625 5.50 -20.34 -111.04
C ALA A 625 5.25 -20.21 -112.58
N VAL A 626 4.06 -20.63 -113.06
CA VAL A 626 3.64 -20.78 -114.50
C VAL A 626 2.15 -20.37 -114.78
N PRO A 627 1.78 -19.50 -115.77
CA PRO A 627 0.45 -18.81 -115.87
C PRO A 627 -0.54 -19.23 -117.02
N VAL A 628 -1.83 -18.79 -117.01
CA VAL A 628 -2.92 -19.13 -118.01
C VAL A 628 -4.02 -18.01 -118.24
N PRO A 629 -4.71 -17.85 -119.43
CA PRO A 629 -5.55 -16.66 -119.83
C PRO A 629 -7.15 -16.68 -119.70
N ARG A 630 -7.92 -15.80 -120.42
CA ARG A 630 -9.22 -15.12 -120.04
C ARG A 630 -10.55 -15.44 -120.86
N HIS A 631 -11.78 -15.25 -120.31
CA HIS A 631 -13.15 -15.51 -120.94
C HIS A 631 -14.39 -14.57 -120.50
N ARG A 632 -15.70 -14.86 -120.84
CA ARG A 632 -16.96 -13.99 -120.70
C ARG A 632 -18.38 -14.72 -120.67
N HIS A 633 -19.50 -14.08 -120.17
CA HIS A 633 -20.94 -14.56 -120.12
C HIS A 633 -22.09 -13.44 -120.23
N THR A 634 -23.43 -13.75 -120.20
CA THR A 634 -24.64 -12.86 -120.50
C THR A 634 -25.96 -13.05 -119.67
N ALA A 635 -26.87 -12.03 -119.54
CA ALA A 635 -28.15 -12.03 -118.75
C ALA A 635 -29.24 -10.92 -119.11
N SER A 636 -30.52 -11.06 -118.66
CA SER A 636 -31.71 -10.17 -118.97
C SER A 636 -32.56 -9.72 -117.74
N PHE A 637 -33.37 -8.63 -117.84
CA PHE A 637 -34.14 -8.00 -116.73
C PHE A 637 -35.57 -7.50 -117.11
N SER A 638 -36.48 -7.33 -116.12
CA SER A 638 -37.83 -6.72 -116.26
C SER A 638 -38.01 -5.44 -115.41
N GLY A 639 -38.70 -4.42 -115.95
CA GLY A 639 -38.95 -3.10 -115.31
C GLY A 639 -40.06 -3.07 -114.24
N ASN A 640 -40.49 -1.93 -113.70
CA ASN A 640 -40.32 -0.54 -114.15
C ASN A 640 -39.14 0.21 -113.48
N GLN A 641 -38.16 0.53 -114.31
CA GLN A 641 -37.27 1.70 -114.18
C GLN A 641 -38.20 2.96 -113.96
N LEU A 642 -37.92 4.05 -113.26
CA LEU A 642 -36.67 4.78 -113.03
C LEU A 642 -36.85 5.97 -112.03
N PRO A 643 -35.82 6.46 -111.30
CA PRO A 643 -35.71 7.88 -110.83
C PRO A 643 -34.32 8.50 -111.17
N ASN A 644 -34.13 9.74 -111.71
CA ASN A 644 -34.94 10.99 -111.75
C ASN A 644 -34.54 11.91 -112.96
N HIS A 645 -35.28 12.99 -113.30
CA HIS A 645 -34.97 14.19 -114.14
C HIS A 645 -34.36 14.07 -115.59
N SER A 646 -34.47 15.05 -116.52
CA SER A 646 -35.11 16.40 -116.55
C SER A 646 -35.78 16.70 -117.92
N HIS A 647 -36.57 17.78 -118.05
CA HIS A 647 -37.29 18.13 -119.29
C HIS A 647 -37.21 19.61 -119.68
N GLY A 648 -36.41 19.91 -120.71
CA GLY A 648 -36.52 21.15 -121.48
C GLY A 648 -37.56 21.04 -122.61
N ILE A 649 -38.31 22.11 -122.86
CA ILE A 649 -39.03 22.34 -124.12
C ILE A 649 -38.45 23.63 -124.69
N ASP A 650 -37.58 23.51 -125.68
CA ASP A 650 -37.26 24.60 -126.60
C ASP A 650 -37.86 24.24 -127.95
N ALA A 651 -38.83 25.04 -128.39
CA ALA A 651 -39.45 24.91 -129.68
C ALA A 651 -38.91 26.02 -130.60
N TYR A 652 -38.10 25.66 -131.59
CA TYR A 652 -37.92 26.45 -132.80
C TYR A 652 -37.41 25.53 -133.92
N GLY A 653 -38.04 25.56 -135.10
CA GLY A 653 -37.57 24.74 -136.24
C GLY A 653 -38.60 24.05 -137.13
N GLY A 654 -39.89 24.37 -137.03
CA GLY A 654 -40.81 24.23 -138.17
C GLY A 654 -41.98 23.24 -138.03
N TRP A 655 -43.18 23.78 -138.33
CA TRP A 655 -44.37 23.12 -138.91
C TRP A 655 -44.84 21.80 -138.25
N ASN A 656 -46.06 21.66 -137.71
CA ASN A 656 -47.28 22.47 -137.87
C ASN A 656 -48.40 22.03 -136.88
N ASN A 657 -49.35 22.94 -136.62
CA ASN A 657 -50.78 22.71 -136.35
C ASN A 657 -51.27 21.78 -135.20
N LEU A 658 -51.83 22.45 -134.18
CA LEU A 658 -53.23 22.36 -133.68
C LEU A 658 -53.48 22.05 -132.19
N THR A 659 -54.29 22.96 -131.65
CA THR A 659 -55.08 23.03 -130.40
C THR A 659 -56.33 22.11 -130.41
N PRO A 660 -57.18 22.07 -129.36
CA PRO A 660 -56.91 21.92 -127.92
C PRO A 660 -57.96 21.05 -127.15
N SER A 661 -57.72 20.78 -125.86
CA SER A 661 -58.73 20.71 -124.77
C SER A 661 -59.78 19.57 -124.67
N TYR A 662 -60.35 19.42 -123.45
CA TYR A 662 -61.50 18.57 -123.03
C TYR A 662 -61.39 17.02 -123.16
N ILE A 663 -62.12 16.19 -122.41
CA ILE A 663 -62.50 16.18 -120.98
C ILE A 663 -62.88 14.73 -120.57
N SER A 664 -63.19 14.50 -119.28
CA SER A 664 -63.63 13.24 -118.64
C SER A 664 -64.29 12.12 -119.49
N GLY A 665 -63.77 10.91 -119.31
CA GLY A 665 -64.54 9.69 -118.97
C GLY A 665 -65.67 9.21 -119.89
N ASN A 666 -65.42 8.13 -120.64
CA ASN A 666 -66.12 6.87 -120.38
C ASN A 666 -65.46 5.63 -121.00
N VAL A 667 -65.83 4.49 -120.40
CA VAL A 667 -65.56 3.07 -120.66
C VAL A 667 -65.57 2.61 -122.13
N ALA A 668 -64.98 1.42 -122.36
CA ALA A 668 -65.20 0.42 -123.43
C ALA A 668 -63.88 -0.03 -124.12
N PRO A 669 -63.81 -1.27 -124.65
CA PRO A 669 -62.55 -2.03 -124.61
C PRO A 669 -61.85 -2.21 -125.96
N SER A 670 -60.52 -2.32 -125.90
CA SER A 670 -59.60 -2.54 -127.04
C SER A 670 -59.32 -1.29 -127.90
N GLY A 671 -58.26 -0.55 -127.57
CA GLY A 671 -57.77 0.53 -128.42
C GLY A 671 -56.97 1.58 -127.65
N HIS A 672 -55.71 1.76 -128.05
CA HIS A 672 -54.78 2.83 -127.67
C HIS A 672 -55.44 4.23 -127.45
N ARG A 673 -54.88 5.15 -126.65
CA ARG A 673 -53.45 5.55 -126.67
C ARG A 673 -53.08 6.33 -125.39
N VAL A 674 -52.16 5.81 -124.57
CA VAL A 674 -51.71 6.52 -123.36
C VAL A 674 -50.62 7.54 -123.72
N VAL A 675 -50.97 8.83 -123.64
CA VAL A 675 -49.99 9.92 -123.54
C VAL A 675 -49.61 10.09 -122.07
N ASN A 676 -48.39 9.68 -121.72
CA ASN A 676 -47.72 10.15 -120.51
C ASN A 676 -46.51 11.01 -120.90
N SER A 677 -46.24 12.01 -120.07
CA SER A 677 -45.14 12.96 -120.22
C SER A 677 -43.75 12.28 -120.17
N LYS A 678 -42.74 13.04 -120.62
CA LYS A 678 -41.34 12.62 -120.87
C LYS A 678 -40.69 11.83 -119.69
N PRO A 679 -39.65 10.99 -119.95
CA PRO A 679 -39.01 10.17 -118.92
C PRO A 679 -37.74 10.78 -118.28
N ALA A 680 -37.70 10.72 -116.95
CA ALA A 680 -36.54 10.90 -116.07
C ALA A 680 -35.46 9.79 -116.25
N SER A 681 -34.16 10.02 -115.94
CA SER A 681 -33.04 9.05 -116.17
C SER A 681 -32.20 8.65 -114.93
N ALA A 682 -31.77 7.38 -114.86
CA ALA A 682 -32.15 6.68 -113.64
C ALA A 682 -31.75 5.20 -113.41
N GLY A 683 -32.11 4.72 -112.21
CA GLY A 683 -31.72 3.43 -111.60
C GLY A 683 -32.21 2.13 -112.26
N ARG A 684 -31.38 1.09 -112.12
CA ARG A 684 -31.57 -0.28 -112.64
C ARG A 684 -32.07 -1.26 -111.54
N PRO A 685 -32.96 -2.21 -111.89
CA PRO A 685 -33.61 -3.12 -110.92
C PRO A 685 -32.78 -4.36 -110.55
N SER A 686 -33.21 -5.05 -109.49
CA SER A 686 -32.67 -6.32 -108.99
C SER A 686 -33.32 -7.55 -109.62
N GLY A 687 -32.53 -8.59 -109.92
CA GLY A 687 -32.97 -9.88 -110.46
C GLY A 687 -31.78 -10.71 -110.97
N SER A 688 -31.81 -12.04 -110.82
CA SER A 688 -30.67 -12.94 -111.05
C SER A 688 -30.75 -13.73 -112.38
N VAL A 689 -29.58 -14.06 -112.93
CA VAL A 689 -29.39 -15.07 -113.97
C VAL A 689 -28.16 -15.91 -113.61
N SER A 690 -28.32 -17.23 -113.59
CA SER A 690 -27.25 -18.18 -113.24
C SER A 690 -26.53 -18.69 -114.49
N VAL A 691 -25.19 -18.66 -114.48
CA VAL A 691 -24.33 -19.37 -115.45
C VAL A 691 -23.15 -19.96 -114.69
N SER A 692 -22.81 -21.22 -114.95
CA SER A 692 -21.80 -22.00 -114.20
C SER A 692 -20.68 -22.47 -115.11
N ASP A 693 -19.41 -22.15 -114.78
CA ASP A 693 -18.22 -22.72 -115.45
C ASP A 693 -17.00 -22.74 -114.49
N THR A 694 -16.00 -23.59 -114.78
CA THR A 694 -14.94 -23.98 -113.82
C THR A 694 -13.53 -24.09 -114.43
N GLY A 695 -12.53 -23.34 -113.89
CA GLY A 695 -11.10 -23.43 -114.26
C GLY A 695 -10.23 -22.29 -113.67
N VAL A 696 -8.94 -22.54 -113.37
CA VAL A 696 -8.04 -21.60 -112.63
C VAL A 696 -6.58 -21.62 -113.15
N ALA A 697 -5.83 -20.52 -112.96
CA ALA A 697 -4.43 -20.34 -113.38
C ALA A 697 -3.40 -20.42 -112.22
N ASN A 698 -2.10 -20.61 -112.55
CA ASN A 698 -0.87 -20.58 -111.72
C ASN A 698 -0.38 -21.92 -111.05
N ALA A 699 0.68 -22.57 -111.58
CA ALA A 699 1.32 -23.80 -111.04
C ALA A 699 2.86 -23.67 -110.81
N THR A 700 3.53 -24.52 -109.97
CA THR A 700 4.96 -24.37 -109.50
C THR A 700 5.78 -25.69 -109.32
N LEU A 701 7.12 -25.66 -109.02
CA LEU A 701 8.07 -26.84 -109.02
C LEU A 701 9.28 -26.77 -108.01
N ASP A 702 9.74 -27.85 -107.31
CA ASP A 702 10.63 -27.85 -106.07
C ASP A 702 12.17 -28.18 -106.24
N VAL A 703 13.08 -27.73 -105.33
CA VAL A 703 14.59 -27.76 -105.49
C VAL A 703 15.55 -28.08 -104.29
N ARG A 704 15.13 -28.70 -103.16
CA ARG A 704 15.85 -28.59 -101.85
C ARG A 704 17.17 -29.37 -101.51
N GLY A 705 17.44 -30.57 -102.03
CA GLY A 705 18.67 -31.34 -101.66
C GLY A 705 18.63 -32.12 -100.32
N LYS A 706 19.76 -32.75 -99.90
CA LYS A 706 19.86 -33.63 -98.70
C LYS A 706 20.51 -32.94 -97.49
N HIS A 707 20.03 -33.23 -96.28
CA HIS A 707 20.42 -32.59 -95.01
C HIS A 707 20.15 -33.49 -93.78
N LEU A 708 20.64 -33.11 -92.59
CA LEU A 708 20.27 -33.71 -91.30
C LEU A 708 19.54 -32.68 -90.42
N THR A 709 18.41 -33.08 -89.85
CA THR A 709 17.58 -32.23 -88.99
C THR A 709 18.04 -32.30 -87.53
N VAL A 710 18.35 -31.13 -86.95
CA VAL A 710 18.58 -30.94 -85.51
C VAL A 710 17.67 -29.82 -85.00
N TYR A 711 17.35 -29.82 -83.70
CA TYR A 711 16.48 -28.82 -83.11
C TYR A 711 17.30 -27.69 -82.51
N MET A 712 17.31 -26.57 -83.22
CA MET A 712 18.02 -25.36 -82.83
C MET A 712 17.01 -24.42 -82.17
N TRP A 713 17.11 -24.25 -80.87
CA TRP A 713 16.21 -23.42 -80.08
C TRP A 713 16.89 -22.09 -79.76
N LEU A 714 16.34 -20.99 -80.26
CA LEU A 714 16.79 -19.65 -79.90
C LEU A 714 15.96 -19.17 -78.71
N ARG A 715 16.58 -18.71 -77.62
CA ARG A 715 15.83 -18.01 -76.56
C ARG A 715 15.44 -16.63 -77.07
N THR A 716 14.13 -16.36 -77.15
CA THR A 716 13.59 -15.08 -77.64
C THR A 716 13.04 -14.18 -76.53
N ALA A 717 12.79 -14.71 -75.33
CA ALA A 717 12.44 -13.98 -74.11
C ALA A 717 12.88 -14.76 -72.86
#